data_AF-A0A8X9A3G4-F1
#
_entry.id   AF-A0A8X9A3G4-F1
#
_cell.length_a   1.000
_cell.length_b   1.000
_cell.length_c   1.000
_cell.angle_alpha   90.00
_cell.angle_beta   90.00
_cell.angle_gamma   90.00
#
_symmetry.space_group_name_H-M   'P 1'
#
loop_
_entity.id
_entity.type
_entity.pdbx_description
1 polymer ?
#
loop_
_entity_poly.entity_id
_entity_poly.type
_entity_poly.pdbx_seq_one_letter_code
_entity_poly.pdbx_strand_id
1 'polypeptide(L)'
;MLLLALYTSVIHDDSEDDVSLGMQCHQLMDRAGLAEAAVYELNDEHRLNVTEAVRSKVYDLETELVKENEKFVSLTTTIHKNRELQQERVRKLDLQYQRTLAEDLDNHLTVVQRDHEHISQLEERRIRDDMARAEAKRREKAIQEEKIRQERIKAEEEARLKSEKAERDKAAALEAEIKAAEEAAAKQASASDAAPNAGKDSKEAPGPSSSTFDVKKGTQSSVKNIIRASQNALELEKRRQQIYEELSTKVNPLNQDYQSLGRTIGRLIRTISATIENIRTRAEEIMKLISSPQYPQPISIKLFAEKIVSNCTNQRSPNAIFASSRVVVLVTSKIPLAMDILVAELNRVCIYTVPKHISYSKEAFGTRDDYFKAIGYKEVDGKLEGLDEYLERLSSYMKLYGALVQTEVGGCQNLHGMKEGWSWLARFLNTIPSNLFTAIALDSFLVMAGYGMYCRYRNQFEKLLSVIGRDFVNALQEGGGESRSAKVSKVKMSLRNYIESKQYKKEPEGLQLRDRLDSNELEDDESLGMQCHQLMDRAGLAEAAVHEHRLNIVSNCTIPKASNAIFASSIVAIPLAMDVLVAELKHLHSSKAHKLFTGDFVIVLIFDANGAYILSLLIQEAFRCKDDYFKAIGYKEVDGKIESLDEYLERLSSSYMKLYGALVQTEVGGCQNLHGAKEGWAWLARFLNTTPPDLFTAIALDSFLVMAGYGMYSRYKNQFEKLLSMIGLQEGGGESRSAKMSKVKMSIQNYIESKQYKKEPEGLQLRYRLDSSGLY
;
A
#
# COMPACT_ATOMS: atom_id res chain seq x y z
N MET A 1 -26.42 -53.01 -5.55
CA MET A 1 -26.53 -53.50 -6.95
C MET A 1 -25.17 -53.67 -7.61
N LEU A 2 -24.21 -52.74 -7.50
CA LEU A 2 -22.84 -52.93 -8.01
C LEU A 2 -21.99 -53.96 -7.21
N LEU A 3 -22.32 -54.21 -5.95
CA LEU A 3 -21.68 -55.28 -5.14
C LEU A 3 -22.22 -56.70 -5.41
N LEU A 4 -23.36 -56.84 -6.11
CA LEU A 4 -23.89 -58.14 -6.53
C LEU A 4 -23.25 -58.64 -7.83
N ALA A 5 -22.65 -57.75 -8.63
CA ALA A 5 -21.92 -58.10 -9.84
C ALA A 5 -20.48 -58.57 -9.56
N LEU A 6 -19.88 -58.12 -8.45
CA LEU A 6 -18.55 -58.57 -8.01
C LEU A 6 -18.56 -59.91 -7.27
N TYR A 7 -19.73 -60.38 -6.82
CA TYR A 7 -19.88 -61.68 -6.16
C TYR A 7 -19.94 -62.85 -7.16
N THR A 8 -20.20 -62.59 -8.45
CA THR A 8 -20.29 -63.62 -9.50
C THR A 8 -18.97 -63.90 -10.23
N SER A 9 -17.89 -63.13 -10.04
CA SER A 9 -16.63 -63.33 -10.77
C SER A 9 -15.54 -64.09 -10.00
N VAL A 10 -15.84 -64.64 -8.82
CA VAL A 10 -14.85 -65.33 -7.96
C VAL A 10 -15.15 -66.83 -7.80
N ILE A 11 -16.06 -67.41 -8.59
CA ILE A 11 -16.41 -68.86 -8.54
C ILE A 11 -16.26 -69.57 -9.91
N HIS A 12 -15.47 -69.03 -10.84
CA HIS A 12 -15.23 -69.72 -12.12
C HIS A 12 -13.81 -69.51 -12.63
N ASP A 13 -12.86 -70.25 -12.06
CA ASP A 13 -11.75 -70.83 -12.83
C ASP A 13 -11.03 -71.87 -11.95
N ASP A 14 -11.34 -73.14 -12.19
CA ASP A 14 -10.44 -74.30 -12.10
C ASP A 14 -11.28 -75.59 -12.08
N SER A 15 -11.57 -76.13 -13.28
CA SER A 15 -11.72 -77.57 -13.55
C SER A 15 -12.45 -77.78 -14.89
N GLU A 16 -11.71 -78.09 -15.96
CA GLU A 16 -12.06 -79.13 -16.94
C GLU A 16 -10.78 -79.59 -17.65
N ASP A 17 -10.15 -80.65 -17.13
CA ASP A 17 -9.36 -81.57 -17.94
C ASP A 17 -9.85 -82.99 -17.64
N ASP A 18 -10.47 -83.56 -18.65
CA ASP A 18 -11.13 -84.85 -18.72
C ASP A 18 -10.09 -85.97 -18.84
N VAL A 19 -9.96 -86.83 -17.83
CA VAL A 19 -9.34 -88.16 -18.00
C VAL A 19 -10.22 -89.20 -17.31
N SER A 20 -10.88 -89.97 -18.17
CA SER A 20 -11.59 -91.21 -17.88
C SER A 20 -10.79 -92.17 -16.99
N LEU A 21 -11.41 -92.74 -15.94
CA LEU A 21 -11.27 -94.16 -15.60
C LEU A 21 -12.31 -94.58 -14.55
N GLY A 22 -13.39 -95.19 -15.03
CA GLY A 22 -14.11 -96.16 -14.24
C GLY A 22 -13.37 -97.50 -14.27
N MET A 23 -12.86 -97.96 -13.13
CA MET A 23 -12.84 -99.37 -12.75
C MET A 23 -12.49 -99.50 -11.27
N GLN A 24 -13.33 -100.25 -10.57
CA GLN A 24 -13.34 -100.52 -9.13
C GLN A 24 -11.98 -100.96 -8.55
N CYS A 25 -11.67 -100.49 -7.33
CA CYS A 25 -11.04 -101.31 -6.28
C CYS A 25 -11.34 -100.71 -4.89
N HIS A 26 -12.09 -101.46 -4.08
CA HIS A 26 -12.13 -101.28 -2.63
C HIS A 26 -10.72 -101.49 -2.05
N GLN A 27 -10.24 -100.59 -1.17
CA GLN A 27 -9.64 -100.87 0.16
C GLN A 27 -8.75 -99.71 0.65
N LEU A 28 -8.95 -99.32 1.92
CA LEU A 28 -8.12 -98.45 2.79
C LEU A 28 -8.26 -96.93 2.60
N MET A 29 -9.20 -96.29 3.34
CA MET A 29 -9.01 -94.88 3.72
C MET A 29 -7.83 -94.83 4.70
N ASP A 30 -6.75 -94.23 4.24
CA ASP A 30 -5.53 -94.05 5.00
C ASP A 30 -5.76 -93.09 6.18
N ARG A 31 -5.13 -93.37 7.32
CA ARG A 31 -5.29 -92.63 8.58
C ARG A 31 -4.89 -91.15 8.45
N ALA A 32 -4.16 -90.81 7.40
CA ALA A 32 -3.74 -89.46 7.02
C ALA A 32 -4.91 -88.59 6.50
N GLY A 33 -5.87 -89.16 5.75
CA GLY A 33 -6.96 -88.39 5.13
C GLY A 33 -8.00 -87.85 6.12
N LEU A 34 -8.24 -88.57 7.23
CA LEU A 34 -9.12 -88.10 8.31
C LEU A 34 -8.47 -87.00 9.16
N ALA A 35 -7.13 -87.04 9.32
CA ALA A 35 -6.39 -86.01 10.04
C ALA A 35 -6.33 -84.70 9.22
N GLU A 36 -6.14 -84.80 7.90
CA GLU A 36 -6.18 -83.63 7.01
C GLU A 36 -7.57 -83.01 6.94
N ALA A 37 -8.64 -83.82 6.89
CA ALA A 37 -10.01 -83.32 6.95
C ALA A 37 -10.31 -82.57 8.28
N ALA A 38 -9.87 -83.12 9.42
CA ALA A 38 -10.05 -82.48 10.72
C ALA A 38 -9.24 -81.18 10.87
N VAL A 39 -8.03 -81.12 10.30
CA VAL A 39 -7.23 -79.89 10.25
C VAL A 39 -7.89 -78.84 9.37
N TYR A 40 -8.52 -79.24 8.25
CA TYR A 40 -9.25 -78.32 7.39
C TYR A 40 -10.49 -77.74 8.09
N GLU A 41 -11.27 -78.56 8.79
CA GLU A 41 -12.44 -78.10 9.56
C GLU A 41 -12.02 -77.14 10.69
N LEU A 42 -10.97 -77.46 11.45
CA LEU A 42 -10.44 -76.56 12.49
C LEU A 42 -9.91 -75.24 11.91
N ASN A 43 -9.30 -75.28 10.73
CA ASN A 43 -8.79 -74.08 10.08
C ASN A 43 -9.93 -73.20 9.53
N ASP A 44 -11.01 -73.82 9.04
CA ASP A 44 -12.21 -73.11 8.61
C ASP A 44 -12.98 -72.48 9.80
N GLU A 45 -13.10 -73.21 10.91
CA GLU A 45 -13.69 -72.70 12.15
C GLU A 45 -12.85 -71.55 12.74
N HIS A 46 -11.52 -71.67 12.72
CA HIS A 46 -10.62 -70.58 13.12
C HIS A 46 -10.79 -69.37 12.21
N ARG A 47 -10.87 -69.58 10.88
CA ARG A 47 -11.07 -68.51 9.90
C ARG A 47 -12.41 -67.80 10.11
N LEU A 48 -13.48 -68.53 10.40
CA LEU A 48 -14.79 -67.96 10.71
C LEU A 48 -14.76 -67.13 12.00
N ASN A 49 -14.16 -67.66 13.07
CA ASN A 49 -14.04 -66.95 14.34
C ASN A 49 -13.21 -65.66 14.22
N VAL A 50 -12.11 -65.69 13.47
CA VAL A 50 -11.30 -64.50 13.19
C VAL A 50 -12.09 -63.49 12.35
N THR A 51 -12.83 -63.96 11.34
CA THR A 51 -13.64 -63.08 10.48
C THR A 51 -14.76 -62.40 11.26
N GLU A 52 -15.45 -63.12 12.16
CA GLU A 52 -16.51 -62.58 13.01
C GLU A 52 -15.95 -61.57 14.03
N ALA A 53 -14.78 -61.86 14.61
CA ALA A 53 -14.08 -60.93 15.52
C ALA A 53 -13.66 -59.63 14.81
N VAL A 54 -13.15 -59.73 13.58
CA VAL A 54 -12.83 -58.57 12.74
C VAL A 54 -14.10 -57.78 12.41
N ARG A 55 -15.19 -58.46 12.02
CA ARG A 55 -16.48 -57.82 11.73
C ARG A 55 -17.03 -57.05 12.93
N SER A 56 -17.01 -57.64 14.13
CA SER A 56 -17.46 -56.97 15.36
C SER A 56 -16.63 -55.71 15.63
N LYS A 57 -15.32 -55.77 15.43
CA LYS A 57 -14.43 -54.63 15.69
C LYS A 57 -14.59 -53.53 14.65
N VAL A 58 -14.84 -53.88 13.39
CA VAL A 58 -15.20 -52.92 12.34
C VAL A 58 -16.51 -52.22 12.69
N TYR A 59 -17.51 -52.96 13.16
CA TYR A 59 -18.79 -52.37 13.59
C TYR A 59 -18.61 -51.39 14.76
N ASP A 60 -17.84 -51.74 15.78
CA ASP A 60 -17.58 -50.84 16.92
C ASP A 60 -16.90 -49.54 16.45
N LEU A 61 -15.88 -49.64 15.60
CA LEU A 61 -15.18 -48.49 15.02
C LEU A 61 -16.11 -47.61 14.15
N GLU A 62 -17.00 -48.22 13.37
CA GLU A 62 -18.00 -47.49 12.58
C GLU A 62 -18.95 -46.71 13.49
N THR A 63 -19.42 -47.30 14.59
CA THR A 63 -20.31 -46.59 15.53
C THR A 63 -19.61 -45.44 16.26
N GLU A 64 -18.32 -45.58 16.58
CA GLU A 64 -17.53 -44.50 17.19
C GLU A 64 -17.30 -43.35 16.20
N LEU A 65 -16.97 -43.68 14.94
CA LEU A 65 -16.83 -42.70 13.86
C LEU A 65 -18.11 -41.89 13.63
N VAL A 66 -19.28 -42.54 13.64
CA VAL A 66 -20.57 -41.85 13.50
C VAL A 66 -20.80 -40.87 14.66
N LYS A 67 -20.53 -41.29 15.91
CA LYS A 67 -20.68 -40.41 17.09
C LYS A 67 -19.72 -39.22 17.05
N GLU A 68 -18.50 -39.41 16.58
CA GLU A 68 -17.54 -38.31 16.43
C GLU A 68 -17.94 -37.35 15.32
N ASN A 69 -18.46 -37.87 14.20
CA ASN A 69 -18.97 -37.06 13.11
C ASN A 69 -20.17 -36.21 13.55
N GLU A 70 -21.10 -36.76 14.34
CA GLU A 70 -22.22 -36.01 14.92
C GLU A 70 -21.75 -34.87 15.84
N LYS A 71 -20.74 -35.12 16.68
CA LYS A 71 -20.12 -34.08 17.51
C LYS A 71 -19.46 -32.99 16.67
N PHE A 72 -18.74 -33.37 15.62
CA PHE A 72 -18.09 -32.45 14.70
C PHE A 72 -19.10 -31.55 13.98
N VAL A 73 -20.21 -32.11 13.49
CA VAL A 73 -21.30 -31.36 12.84
C VAL A 73 -21.95 -30.37 13.82
N SER A 74 -22.20 -30.79 15.07
CA SER A 74 -22.78 -29.92 16.11
C SER A 74 -21.86 -28.74 16.46
N LEU A 75 -20.55 -29.00 16.63
CA LEU A 75 -19.56 -27.96 16.91
C LEU A 75 -19.42 -26.98 15.73
N THR A 76 -19.37 -27.51 14.51
CA THR A 76 -19.28 -26.71 13.28
C THR A 76 -20.49 -25.80 13.12
N THR A 77 -21.70 -26.30 13.40
CA THR A 77 -22.94 -25.50 13.38
C THR A 77 -22.89 -24.36 14.39
N THR A 78 -22.37 -24.61 15.59
CA THR A 78 -22.23 -23.59 16.65
C THR A 78 -21.22 -22.51 16.24
N ILE A 79 -20.09 -22.90 15.64
CA ILE A 79 -19.09 -21.96 15.12
C ILE A 79 -19.67 -21.09 14.00
N HIS A 80 -20.45 -21.67 13.08
CA HIS A 80 -21.12 -20.92 12.03
C HIS A 80 -22.10 -19.88 12.59
N LYS A 81 -22.96 -20.25 13.54
CA LYS A 81 -23.89 -19.32 14.20
C LYS A 81 -23.15 -18.16 14.88
N ASN A 82 -22.05 -18.44 15.58
CA ASN A 82 -21.23 -17.40 16.22
C ASN A 82 -20.58 -16.47 15.19
N ARG A 83 -20.12 -17.01 14.06
CA ARG A 83 -19.53 -16.23 12.96
C ARG A 83 -20.57 -15.29 12.32
N GLU A 84 -21.79 -15.77 12.09
CA GLU A 84 -22.89 -14.94 11.55
C GLU A 84 -23.25 -13.80 12.50
N LEU A 85 -23.35 -14.06 13.80
CA LEU A 85 -23.61 -13.03 14.80
C LEU A 85 -22.50 -11.95 14.83
N GLN A 86 -21.24 -12.34 14.66
CA GLN A 86 -20.12 -11.39 14.56
C GLN A 86 -20.22 -10.55 13.29
N GLN A 87 -20.51 -11.16 12.15
CA GLN A 87 -20.66 -10.45 10.88
C GLN A 87 -21.81 -9.45 10.93
N GLU A 88 -22.92 -9.81 11.56
CA GLU A 88 -24.08 -8.93 11.72
C GLU A 88 -23.76 -7.73 12.65
N ARG A 89 -22.97 -7.94 13.71
CA ARG A 89 -22.46 -6.83 14.53
C ARG A 89 -21.55 -5.89 13.76
N VAL A 90 -20.64 -6.43 12.94
CA VAL A 90 -19.75 -5.62 12.10
C VAL A 90 -20.56 -4.80 11.08
N ARG A 91 -21.56 -5.40 10.42
CA ARG A 91 -22.45 -4.68 9.49
C ARG A 91 -23.19 -3.51 10.17
N LYS A 92 -23.67 -3.71 11.40
CA LYS A 92 -24.34 -2.65 12.17
C LYS A 92 -23.38 -1.52 12.54
N LEU A 93 -22.16 -1.84 12.94
CA LEU A 93 -21.12 -0.84 13.24
C LEU A 93 -20.71 -0.06 11.98
N ASP A 94 -20.53 -0.75 10.85
CA ASP A 94 -20.20 -0.11 9.57
C ASP A 94 -21.31 0.83 9.11
N LEU A 95 -22.58 0.43 9.26
CA LEU A 95 -23.73 1.28 8.93
C LEU A 95 -23.79 2.52 9.84
N GLN A 96 -23.53 2.38 11.14
CA GLN A 96 -23.45 3.51 12.07
C GLN A 96 -22.31 4.46 11.68
N TYR A 97 -21.13 3.91 11.38
CA TYR A 97 -19.98 4.70 10.96
C TYR A 97 -20.24 5.48 9.66
N GLN A 98 -20.90 4.85 8.68
CA GLN A 98 -21.31 5.53 7.45
C GLN A 98 -22.30 6.67 7.69
N ARG A 99 -23.24 6.51 8.63
CA ARG A 99 -24.17 7.58 9.02
C ARG A 99 -23.45 8.76 9.65
N THR A 100 -22.54 8.51 10.61
CA THR A 100 -21.76 9.58 11.24
C THR A 100 -20.89 10.32 10.23
N LEU A 101 -20.25 9.60 9.29
CA LEU A 101 -19.47 10.24 8.23
C LEU A 101 -20.34 11.12 7.31
N ALA A 102 -21.57 10.70 7.01
CA ALA A 102 -22.48 11.48 6.20
C ALA A 102 -22.95 12.75 6.94
N GLU A 103 -23.24 12.65 8.23
CA GLU A 103 -23.60 13.77 9.10
C GLU A 103 -22.45 14.78 9.23
N ASP A 104 -21.22 14.31 9.43
CA ASP A 104 -20.03 15.17 9.50
C ASP A 104 -19.77 15.89 8.16
N LEU A 105 -19.99 15.20 7.04
CA LEU A 105 -19.85 15.78 5.71
C LEU A 105 -20.90 16.88 5.47
N ASP A 106 -22.15 16.65 5.84
CA ASP A 106 -23.24 17.62 5.70
C ASP A 106 -23.01 18.86 6.58
N ASN A 107 -22.56 18.65 7.83
CA ASN A 107 -22.16 19.72 8.73
C ASN A 107 -21.03 20.57 8.13
N HIS A 108 -20.00 19.92 7.56
CA HIS A 108 -18.89 20.62 6.94
C HIS A 108 -19.33 21.42 5.70
N LEU A 109 -20.16 20.82 4.84
CA LEU A 109 -20.71 21.51 3.67
C LEU A 109 -21.53 22.75 4.07
N THR A 110 -22.32 22.64 5.13
CA THR A 110 -23.09 23.76 5.67
C THR A 110 -22.18 24.88 6.20
N VAL A 111 -21.08 24.56 6.88
CA VAL A 111 -20.10 25.56 7.33
C VAL A 111 -19.43 26.24 6.15
N VAL A 112 -18.98 25.48 5.15
CA VAL A 112 -18.35 26.03 3.93
C VAL A 112 -19.29 26.95 3.17
N GLN A 113 -20.59 26.61 3.08
CA GLN A 113 -21.59 27.47 2.47
C GLN A 113 -21.74 28.80 3.22
N ARG A 114 -21.85 28.77 4.56
CA ARG A 114 -21.92 30.00 5.37
C ARG A 114 -20.66 30.87 5.25
N ASP A 115 -19.49 30.26 5.23
CA ASP A 115 -18.22 30.98 5.05
C ASP A 115 -18.15 31.63 3.67
N HIS A 116 -18.60 30.93 2.62
CA HIS A 116 -18.66 31.48 1.28
C HIS A 116 -19.61 32.67 1.17
N GLU A 117 -20.79 32.58 1.78
CA GLU A 117 -21.75 33.70 1.88
C GLU A 117 -21.15 34.89 2.64
N HIS A 118 -20.46 34.64 3.75
CA HIS A 118 -19.82 35.70 4.53
C HIS A 118 -18.68 36.38 3.77
N ILE A 119 -17.85 35.61 3.04
CA ILE A 119 -16.79 36.13 2.18
C ILE A 119 -17.40 36.97 1.05
N SER A 120 -18.47 36.51 0.41
CA SER A 120 -19.16 37.25 -0.64
C SER A 120 -19.69 38.60 -0.12
N GLN A 121 -20.33 38.61 1.06
CA GLN A 121 -20.81 39.86 1.68
C GLN A 121 -19.68 40.82 2.08
N LEU A 122 -18.50 40.32 2.44
CA LEU A 122 -17.33 41.15 2.71
C LEU A 122 -16.75 41.75 1.42
N GLU A 123 -16.66 40.96 0.35
CA GLU A 123 -16.20 41.42 -0.96
C GLU A 123 -17.13 42.49 -1.54
N GLU A 124 -18.45 42.30 -1.44
CA GLU A 124 -19.45 43.30 -1.85
C GLU A 124 -19.36 44.60 -1.05
N ARG A 125 -19.09 44.53 0.27
CA ARG A 125 -18.85 45.72 1.09
C ARG A 125 -17.57 46.44 0.66
N ARG A 126 -16.50 45.69 0.40
CA ARG A 126 -15.22 46.24 -0.05
C ARG A 126 -15.36 46.96 -1.40
N ILE A 127 -16.06 46.37 -2.36
CA ILE A 127 -16.31 46.98 -3.67
C ILE A 127 -17.12 48.28 -3.52
N ARG A 128 -18.15 48.30 -2.65
CA ARG A 128 -18.92 49.52 -2.36
C ARG A 128 -18.06 50.62 -1.75
N ASP A 129 -17.22 50.28 -0.78
CA ASP A 129 -16.31 51.23 -0.14
C ASP A 129 -15.25 51.78 -1.11
N ASP A 130 -14.73 50.94 -2.00
CA ASP A 130 -13.80 51.35 -3.05
C ASP A 130 -14.45 52.29 -4.08
N MET A 131 -15.70 52.02 -4.47
CA MET A 131 -16.48 52.92 -5.32
C MET A 131 -16.73 54.27 -4.64
N ALA A 132 -17.10 54.29 -3.36
CA ALA A 132 -17.31 55.52 -2.61
C ALA A 132 -16.02 56.35 -2.47
N ARG A 133 -14.87 55.70 -2.22
CA ARG A 133 -13.56 56.37 -2.18
C ARG A 133 -13.17 56.95 -3.54
N ALA A 134 -13.42 56.22 -4.62
CA ALA A 134 -13.13 56.69 -5.98
C ALA A 134 -14.00 57.91 -6.33
N GLU A 135 -15.29 57.91 -5.96
CA GLU A 135 -16.20 59.02 -6.17
C GLU A 135 -15.81 60.26 -5.34
N ALA A 136 -15.44 60.07 -4.06
CA ALA A 136 -14.95 61.15 -3.21
C ALA A 136 -13.69 61.82 -3.79
N LYS A 137 -12.73 61.03 -4.28
CA LYS A 137 -11.53 61.56 -4.95
C LYS A 137 -11.87 62.33 -6.24
N ARG A 138 -12.89 61.91 -7.00
CA ARG A 138 -13.35 62.64 -8.20
C ARG A 138 -13.98 63.98 -7.82
N ARG A 139 -14.81 64.01 -6.77
CA ARG A 139 -15.43 65.25 -6.27
C ARG A 139 -14.39 66.22 -5.72
N GLU A 140 -13.39 65.74 -4.99
CA GLU A 140 -12.30 66.56 -4.47
C GLU A 140 -11.48 67.19 -5.61
N LYS A 141 -11.13 66.40 -6.64
CA LYS A 141 -10.45 66.93 -7.83
C LYS A 141 -11.26 68.01 -8.54
N ALA A 142 -12.56 67.80 -8.73
CA ALA A 142 -13.43 68.80 -9.35
C ALA A 142 -13.50 70.11 -8.53
N ILE A 143 -13.52 70.02 -7.19
CA ILE A 143 -13.49 71.20 -6.31
C ILE A 143 -12.14 71.92 -6.41
N GLN A 144 -11.03 71.19 -6.49
CA GLN A 144 -9.69 71.78 -6.63
C GLN A 144 -9.50 72.45 -8.00
N GLU A 145 -9.96 71.82 -9.08
CA GLU A 145 -9.90 72.39 -10.44
C GLU A 145 -10.75 73.67 -10.54
N GLU A 146 -11.95 73.70 -9.94
CA GLU A 146 -12.80 74.90 -9.93
C GLU A 146 -12.18 76.03 -9.09
N LYS A 147 -11.52 75.72 -7.95
CA LYS A 147 -10.77 76.71 -7.17
C LYS A 147 -9.61 77.31 -7.97
N ILE A 148 -8.82 76.48 -8.65
CA ILE A 148 -7.71 76.93 -9.51
C ILE A 148 -8.23 77.81 -10.65
N ARG A 149 -9.39 77.48 -11.22
CA ARG A 149 -10.04 78.29 -12.26
C ARG A 149 -10.47 79.65 -11.74
N GLN A 150 -11.06 79.73 -10.55
CA GLN A 150 -11.46 80.99 -9.92
C GLN A 150 -10.25 81.86 -9.54
N GLU A 151 -9.16 81.26 -9.07
CA GLU A 151 -7.91 81.98 -8.78
C GLU A 151 -7.26 82.53 -10.05
N ARG A 152 -7.26 81.77 -11.16
CA ARG A 152 -6.77 82.25 -12.45
C ARG A 152 -7.55 83.46 -12.97
N ILE A 153 -8.89 83.43 -12.88
CA ILE A 153 -9.73 84.56 -13.29
C ILE A 153 -9.43 85.80 -12.45
N LYS A 154 -9.29 85.65 -11.12
CA LYS A 154 -8.94 86.77 -10.22
C LYS A 154 -7.54 87.32 -10.51
N ALA A 155 -6.56 86.45 -10.75
CA ALA A 155 -5.19 86.86 -11.07
C ALA A 155 -5.10 87.59 -12.42
N GLU A 156 -5.89 87.16 -13.41
CA GLU A 156 -5.98 87.81 -14.73
C GLU A 156 -6.62 89.20 -14.64
N GLU A 157 -7.70 89.35 -13.84
CA GLU A 157 -8.31 90.66 -13.57
C GLU A 157 -7.36 91.61 -12.82
N GLU A 158 -6.62 91.10 -11.82
CA GLU A 158 -5.64 91.89 -11.09
C GLU A 158 -4.45 92.32 -11.98
N ALA A 159 -4.00 91.44 -12.88
CA ALA A 159 -2.96 91.75 -13.86
C ALA A 159 -3.42 92.84 -14.85
N ARG A 160 -4.68 92.77 -15.32
CA ARG A 160 -5.27 93.77 -16.21
C ARG A 160 -5.39 95.14 -15.54
N LEU A 161 -5.80 95.16 -14.26
CA LEU A 161 -5.86 96.41 -13.47
C LEU A 161 -4.46 96.99 -13.21
N LYS A 162 -3.44 96.14 -12.97
CA LYS A 162 -2.05 96.59 -12.83
C LYS A 162 -1.46 97.11 -14.14
N SER A 163 -1.76 96.48 -15.28
CA SER A 163 -1.30 96.97 -16.59
C SER A 163 -1.98 98.29 -16.96
N GLU A 164 -3.28 98.45 -16.70
CA GLU A 164 -4.00 99.71 -16.95
C GLU A 164 -3.46 100.85 -16.06
N LYS A 165 -3.15 100.57 -14.78
CA LYS A 165 -2.48 101.55 -13.90
C LYS A 165 -1.08 101.90 -14.39
N ALA A 166 -0.28 100.90 -14.78
CA ALA A 166 1.06 101.15 -15.30
C ALA A 166 1.07 101.95 -16.62
N GLU A 167 0.08 101.76 -17.50
CA GLU A 167 -0.08 102.60 -18.69
C GLU A 167 -0.52 104.03 -18.35
N ARG A 168 -1.44 104.22 -17.38
CA ARG A 168 -1.79 105.55 -16.88
C ARG A 168 -0.59 106.27 -16.26
N ASP A 169 0.21 105.56 -15.46
CA ASP A 169 1.40 106.12 -14.82
C ASP A 169 2.49 106.46 -15.86
N LYS A 170 2.64 105.65 -16.92
CA LYS A 170 3.54 105.97 -18.05
C LYS A 170 3.05 107.14 -18.89
N ALA A 171 1.74 107.26 -19.13
CA ALA A 171 1.18 108.41 -19.83
C ALA A 171 1.35 109.69 -19.01
N ALA A 172 1.14 109.63 -17.69
CA ALA A 172 1.39 110.74 -16.78
C ALA A 172 2.88 111.11 -16.70
N ALA A 173 3.78 110.11 -16.74
CA ALA A 173 5.22 110.34 -16.79
C ALA A 173 5.66 110.99 -18.11
N LEU A 174 5.10 110.58 -19.25
CA LEU A 174 5.37 111.22 -20.55
C LEU A 174 4.82 112.65 -20.61
N GLU A 175 3.66 112.92 -20.01
CA GLU A 175 3.11 114.28 -19.91
C GLU A 175 3.93 115.17 -18.96
N ALA A 176 4.43 114.61 -17.86
CA ALA A 176 5.37 115.27 -16.96
C ALA A 176 6.74 115.50 -17.62
N GLU A 177 7.20 114.58 -18.47
CA GLU A 177 8.46 114.69 -19.22
C GLU A 177 8.36 115.73 -20.35
N ILE A 178 7.21 115.89 -21.00
CA ILE A 178 6.96 116.98 -21.97
C ILE A 178 6.95 118.34 -21.26
N LYS A 179 6.29 118.46 -20.11
CA LYS A 179 6.30 119.70 -19.29
C LYS A 179 7.69 120.00 -18.71
N ALA A 180 8.43 118.97 -18.29
CA ALA A 180 9.80 119.11 -17.80
C ALA A 180 10.79 119.41 -18.93
N ALA A 181 10.57 118.94 -20.17
CA ALA A 181 11.38 119.27 -21.33
C ALA A 181 11.15 120.71 -21.80
N GLU A 182 9.93 121.24 -21.66
CA GLU A 182 9.63 122.66 -21.87
C GLU A 182 10.28 123.56 -20.79
N GLU A 183 10.36 123.10 -19.53
CA GLU A 183 11.09 123.82 -18.45
C GLU A 183 12.62 123.63 -18.49
N ALA A 184 13.13 122.50 -19.01
CA ALA A 184 14.55 122.19 -19.10
C ALA A 184 15.24 122.82 -20.32
N ALA A 185 14.50 123.24 -21.36
CA ALA A 185 15.02 124.07 -22.43
C ALA A 185 15.46 125.48 -21.96
N ALA A 186 15.11 125.88 -20.73
CA ALA A 186 15.47 127.17 -20.15
C ALA A 186 16.80 127.19 -19.39
N LYS A 187 17.49 126.06 -19.16
CA LYS A 187 18.77 126.07 -18.42
C LYS A 187 19.76 125.04 -18.95
N GLN A 188 20.65 125.50 -19.84
CA GLN A 188 21.95 124.87 -20.09
C GLN A 188 22.84 124.94 -18.82
N ALA A 189 23.58 123.86 -18.54
CA ALA A 189 25.04 123.85 -18.28
C ALA A 189 25.49 122.81 -17.24
N SER A 190 26.70 122.28 -17.50
CA SER A 190 27.69 121.64 -16.61
C SER A 190 27.70 120.12 -16.38
N ALA A 191 28.70 119.49 -17.04
CA ALA A 191 29.85 118.77 -16.44
C ALA A 191 29.71 117.33 -15.87
N SER A 192 30.33 116.40 -16.62
CA SER A 192 31.41 115.43 -16.27
C SER A 192 31.34 114.45 -15.07
N ASP A 193 31.66 113.19 -15.41
CA ASP A 193 32.67 112.29 -14.80
C ASP A 193 32.29 111.07 -13.91
N ALA A 194 32.95 109.97 -14.29
CA ALA A 194 33.59 108.90 -13.49
C ALA A 194 32.81 107.65 -12.97
N ALA A 195 33.28 106.48 -13.44
CA ALA A 195 33.27 105.15 -12.77
C ALA A 195 34.29 105.13 -11.57
N PRO A 196 34.51 104.07 -10.72
CA PRO A 196 34.45 102.62 -11.00
C PRO A 196 34.20 101.59 -9.83
N ASN A 197 34.19 100.30 -10.21
CA ASN A 197 34.72 99.04 -9.58
C ASN A 197 34.27 98.42 -8.22
N ALA A 198 33.76 97.17 -8.35
CA ALA A 198 34.32 95.86 -7.89
C ALA A 198 34.43 95.42 -6.41
N GLY A 199 34.03 94.15 -6.19
CA GLY A 199 34.56 93.19 -5.20
C GLY A 199 33.47 92.42 -4.43
N LYS A 200 33.15 91.16 -4.78
CA LYS A 200 33.66 89.88 -4.20
C LYS A 200 32.90 89.48 -2.92
N ASP A 201 32.60 88.25 -2.55
CA ASP A 201 32.77 86.89 -3.08
C ASP A 201 32.00 85.93 -2.12
N SER A 202 31.59 84.73 -2.56
CA SER A 202 31.58 83.44 -1.80
C SER A 202 30.26 82.78 -1.34
N LYS A 203 29.99 81.65 -2.02
CA LYS A 203 29.81 80.27 -1.52
C LYS A 203 28.43 79.68 -1.13
N GLU A 204 28.14 78.62 -1.90
CA GLU A 204 27.65 77.27 -1.55
C GLU A 204 26.16 77.04 -1.20
N ALA A 205 25.48 76.42 -2.17
CA ALA A 205 24.33 75.52 -2.02
C ALA A 205 24.85 74.09 -1.67
N PRO A 206 24.05 73.07 -1.26
CA PRO A 206 22.74 72.72 -1.86
C PRO A 206 21.66 72.06 -0.97
N GLY A 207 20.40 72.18 -1.43
CA GLY A 207 19.49 71.03 -1.58
C GLY A 207 18.45 70.74 -0.48
N PRO A 208 17.20 70.33 -0.83
CA PRO A 208 16.00 70.62 -0.03
C PRO A 208 15.44 69.42 0.75
N SER A 209 14.67 69.75 1.80
CA SER A 209 13.99 68.85 2.73
C SER A 209 12.58 68.47 2.27
N SER A 210 12.22 67.18 2.40
CA SER A 210 10.83 66.73 2.31
C SER A 210 10.49 65.63 3.34
N SER A 211 9.28 65.81 3.90
CA SER A 211 8.33 64.84 4.44
C SER A 211 8.69 63.97 5.65
N THR A 212 8.07 64.33 6.77
CA THR A 212 7.83 63.51 7.97
C THR A 212 6.42 62.91 7.88
N PHE A 213 6.28 61.60 8.01
CA PHE A 213 5.01 60.93 8.35
C PHE A 213 5.28 59.76 9.29
N ASP A 214 4.90 59.94 10.55
CA ASP A 214 4.82 58.93 11.60
C ASP A 214 3.48 58.18 11.54
N VAL A 215 3.49 56.85 11.53
CA VAL A 215 2.37 56.03 12.04
C VAL A 215 2.90 54.77 12.73
N LYS A 216 2.82 54.77 14.06
CA LYS A 216 2.87 53.58 14.92
C LYS A 216 1.46 52.98 15.06
N LYS A 217 1.25 51.71 14.66
CA LYS A 217 0.47 50.69 15.40
C LYS A 217 0.38 49.38 14.61
N GLY A 218 0.71 48.25 15.27
CA GLY A 218 0.40 46.91 14.74
C GLY A 218 1.28 45.74 15.24
N THR A 219 1.82 45.79 16.46
CA THR A 219 2.74 44.77 17.03
C THR A 219 2.05 43.45 17.44
N GLN A 220 1.14 42.91 16.63
CA GLN A 220 0.62 41.54 16.81
C GLN A 220 0.92 40.61 15.62
N SER A 221 1.63 41.10 14.59
CA SER A 221 1.96 40.31 13.39
C SER A 221 3.35 39.65 13.40
N SER A 222 4.27 40.00 14.30
CA SER A 222 5.67 39.57 14.17
C SER A 222 5.93 38.11 14.59
N VAL A 223 5.13 37.55 15.51
CA VAL A 223 5.34 36.19 16.02
C VAL A 223 4.85 35.11 15.03
N LYS A 224 3.81 35.39 14.23
CA LYS A 224 3.27 34.44 13.21
C LYS A 224 4.25 34.17 12.04
N ASN A 225 5.23 35.02 11.81
CA ASN A 225 6.16 34.86 10.68
C ASN A 225 7.41 34.01 11.01
N ILE A 226 7.68 33.74 12.30
CA ILE A 226 8.87 33.00 12.74
C ILE A 226 8.65 31.48 12.60
N ILE A 227 7.47 30.97 12.94
CA ILE A 227 7.14 29.54 12.89
C ILE A 227 6.20 29.29 11.73
N ARG A 228 6.59 28.43 10.79
CA ARG A 228 5.74 27.93 9.70
C ARG A 228 5.41 26.47 9.93
N ALA A 229 4.13 26.19 10.16
CA ALA A 229 3.54 24.87 10.25
C ALA A 229 2.02 24.99 10.05
N SER A 230 1.36 23.90 9.66
CA SER A 230 -0.11 23.88 9.66
C SER A 230 -0.66 23.96 11.09
N GLN A 231 -1.80 24.63 11.29
CA GLN A 231 -2.43 24.77 12.62
C GLN A 231 -2.68 23.41 13.29
N ASN A 232 -3.21 22.45 12.52
CA ASN A 232 -3.47 21.09 13.02
C ASN A 232 -2.19 20.35 13.46
N ALA A 233 -1.06 20.56 12.76
CA ALA A 233 0.22 19.98 13.19
C ALA A 233 0.68 20.53 14.55
N LEU A 234 0.56 21.84 14.76
CA LEU A 234 0.94 22.49 16.02
C LEU A 234 0.05 22.04 17.19
N GLU A 235 -1.25 21.86 16.95
CA GLU A 235 -2.19 21.33 17.94
C GLU A 235 -1.86 19.88 18.33
N LEU A 236 -1.56 19.03 17.34
CA LEU A 236 -1.14 17.64 17.59
C LEU A 236 0.19 17.56 18.33
N GLU A 237 1.17 18.40 17.96
CA GLU A 237 2.45 18.52 18.68
C GLU A 237 2.20 18.92 20.14
N LYS A 238 1.42 19.98 20.36
CA LYS A 238 1.09 20.48 21.71
C LYS A 238 0.41 19.42 22.56
N ARG A 239 -0.60 18.73 22.01
CA ARG A 239 -1.31 17.64 22.70
C ARG A 239 -0.36 16.51 23.11
N ARG A 240 0.49 16.06 22.18
CA ARG A 240 1.48 14.99 22.44
C ARG A 240 2.53 15.41 23.48
N GLN A 241 2.97 16.67 23.41
CA GLN A 241 3.90 17.23 24.37
C GLN A 241 3.31 17.31 25.79
N GLN A 242 2.04 17.71 25.92
CA GLN A 242 1.34 17.72 27.21
C GLN A 242 1.29 16.32 27.83
N ILE A 243 0.90 15.30 27.05
CA ILE A 243 0.89 13.91 27.52
C ILE A 243 2.31 13.50 27.96
N TYR A 244 3.33 13.81 27.17
CA TYR A 244 4.72 13.48 27.51
C TYR A 244 5.20 14.14 28.82
N GLU A 245 4.88 15.42 29.04
CA GLU A 245 5.24 16.17 30.26
C GLU A 245 4.51 15.67 31.51
N GLU A 246 3.22 15.35 31.39
CA GLU A 246 2.44 14.72 32.47
C GLU A 246 3.04 13.39 32.91
N LEU A 247 3.67 12.65 31.98
CA LEU A 247 4.41 11.44 32.32
C LEU A 247 5.78 11.74 32.94
N SER A 248 6.45 12.79 32.48
CA SER A 248 7.79 13.16 32.98
C SER A 248 7.78 13.71 34.41
N THR A 249 6.74 14.46 34.80
CA THR A 249 6.58 14.99 36.16
C THR A 249 6.39 13.89 37.21
N LYS A 250 5.95 12.70 36.79
CA LYS A 250 5.76 11.52 37.64
C LYS A 250 7.03 10.66 37.75
N VAL A 251 8.12 11.00 37.06
CA VAL A 251 9.37 10.24 37.03
C VAL A 251 10.42 10.96 37.88
N ASN A 252 10.95 10.28 38.90
CA ASN A 252 12.18 10.73 39.57
C ASN A 252 13.40 10.19 38.78
N PRO A 253 14.16 11.04 38.05
CA PRO A 253 15.26 10.59 37.18
C PRO A 253 16.45 9.95 37.94
N LEU A 254 16.50 10.12 39.26
CA LEU A 254 17.52 9.54 40.14
C LEU A 254 17.18 8.13 40.64
N ASN A 255 16.01 7.58 40.27
CA ASN A 255 15.68 6.21 40.68
C ASN A 255 16.54 5.19 39.89
N GLN A 256 17.44 4.52 40.61
CA GLN A 256 18.36 3.51 40.05
C GLN A 256 17.61 2.37 39.33
N ASP A 257 16.39 2.05 39.77
CA ASP A 257 15.56 1.00 39.18
C ASP A 257 15.04 1.37 37.79
N TYR A 258 14.73 2.65 37.54
CA TYR A 258 14.31 3.10 36.21
C TYR A 258 15.47 3.14 35.23
N GLN A 259 16.68 3.45 35.71
CA GLN A 259 17.89 3.41 34.89
C GLN A 259 18.24 1.98 34.49
N SER A 260 18.06 1.01 35.39
CA SER A 260 18.29 -0.40 35.10
C SER A 260 17.26 -0.93 34.08
N LEU A 261 15.98 -0.57 34.23
CA LEU A 261 14.93 -0.87 33.25
C LEU A 261 15.25 -0.28 31.88
N GLY A 262 15.62 1.00 31.82
CA GLY A 262 16.01 1.67 30.57
C GLY A 262 17.21 1.01 29.89
N ARG A 263 18.19 0.51 30.65
CA ARG A 263 19.33 -0.26 30.13
C ARG A 263 18.88 -1.61 29.54
N THR A 264 17.96 -2.30 30.21
CA THR A 264 17.40 -3.58 29.75
C THR A 264 16.61 -3.40 28.46
N ILE A 265 15.67 -2.45 28.41
CA ILE A 265 14.89 -2.12 27.20
C ILE A 265 15.83 -1.74 26.06
N GLY A 266 16.82 -0.88 26.33
CA GLY A 266 17.81 -0.49 25.33
C GLY A 266 18.64 -1.66 24.79
N ARG A 267 18.96 -2.66 25.63
CA ARG A 267 19.66 -3.88 25.19
C ARG A 267 18.78 -4.70 24.25
N LEU A 268 17.52 -4.91 24.59
CA LEU A 268 16.57 -5.64 23.74
C LEU A 268 16.43 -4.98 22.37
N ILE A 269 16.27 -3.65 22.35
CA ILE A 269 16.14 -2.87 21.12
C ILE A 269 17.39 -2.99 20.23
N ARG A 270 18.60 -2.95 20.81
CA ARG A 270 19.86 -3.14 20.05
C ARG A 270 19.98 -4.52 19.41
N THR A 271 19.34 -5.53 20.00
CA THR A 271 19.37 -6.92 19.53
C THR A 271 18.22 -7.29 18.59
N ILE A 272 17.43 -6.31 18.14
CA ILE A 272 16.38 -6.53 17.14
C ILE A 272 17.06 -6.84 15.80
N SER A 273 16.75 -8.00 15.23
CA SER A 273 17.18 -8.43 13.90
C SER A 273 15.99 -8.59 12.96
N ALA A 274 16.25 -8.56 11.65
CA ALA A 274 15.22 -8.63 10.61
C ALA A 274 14.71 -10.07 10.34
N THR A 275 14.43 -10.83 11.40
CA THR A 275 13.80 -12.17 11.33
C THR A 275 12.46 -12.15 12.06
N ILE A 276 11.49 -12.90 11.55
CA ILE A 276 10.12 -12.94 12.11
C ILE A 276 10.15 -13.35 13.58
N GLU A 277 10.92 -14.37 13.92
CA GLU A 277 10.98 -14.90 15.29
C GLU A 277 11.63 -13.93 16.27
N ASN A 278 12.73 -13.27 15.87
CA ASN A 278 13.37 -12.27 16.73
C ASN A 278 12.44 -11.08 16.96
N ILE A 279 11.76 -10.57 15.91
CA ILE A 279 10.82 -9.47 16.04
C ILE A 279 9.67 -9.81 16.99
N ARG A 280 9.08 -11.01 16.87
CA ARG A 280 8.02 -11.49 17.76
C ARG A 280 8.52 -11.59 19.20
N THR A 281 9.62 -12.29 19.42
CA THR A 281 10.24 -12.49 20.74
C THR A 281 10.56 -11.15 21.40
N ARG A 282 11.23 -10.23 20.69
CA ARG A 282 11.59 -8.91 21.24
C ARG A 282 10.37 -8.05 21.54
N ALA A 283 9.35 -8.09 20.69
CA ALA A 283 8.09 -7.39 20.97
C ALA A 283 7.44 -7.93 22.26
N GLU A 284 7.37 -9.25 22.44
CA GLU A 284 6.80 -9.86 23.64
C GLU A 284 7.58 -9.55 24.92
N GLU A 285 8.91 -9.63 24.88
CA GLU A 285 9.76 -9.28 26.03
C GLU A 285 9.58 -7.80 26.42
N ILE A 286 9.53 -6.90 25.44
CA ILE A 286 9.29 -5.47 25.68
C ILE A 286 7.88 -5.25 26.24
N MET A 287 6.85 -5.91 25.70
CA MET A 287 5.48 -5.82 26.22
C MET A 287 5.38 -6.31 27.67
N LYS A 288 6.08 -7.39 28.02
CA LYS A 288 6.16 -7.91 29.39
C LYS A 288 6.83 -6.90 30.33
N LEU A 289 7.92 -6.26 29.90
CA LEU A 289 8.58 -5.22 30.68
C LEU A 289 7.71 -3.98 30.87
N ILE A 290 7.01 -3.54 29.82
CA ILE A 290 6.12 -2.37 29.91
C ILE A 290 4.92 -2.65 30.82
N SER A 291 4.38 -3.87 30.77
CA SER A 291 3.19 -4.27 31.54
C SER A 291 3.53 -4.84 32.92
N SER A 292 4.81 -4.86 33.31
CA SER A 292 5.24 -5.41 34.59
C SER A 292 4.71 -4.55 35.75
N PRO A 293 4.10 -5.13 36.79
CA PRO A 293 3.60 -4.38 37.94
C PRO A 293 4.74 -3.78 38.78
N GLN A 294 6.00 -4.19 38.55
CA GLN A 294 7.17 -3.67 39.24
C GLN A 294 7.46 -2.20 38.93
N TYR A 295 7.02 -1.71 37.76
CA TYR A 295 7.29 -0.36 37.30
C TYR A 295 5.98 0.34 36.89
N PRO A 296 5.79 1.63 37.18
CA PRO A 296 4.64 2.35 36.64
C PRO A 296 4.67 2.33 35.11
N GLN A 297 3.64 1.74 34.50
CA GLN A 297 3.55 1.54 33.04
C GLN A 297 3.91 2.79 32.22
N PRO A 298 3.47 4.03 32.58
CA PRO A 298 3.83 5.19 31.79
C PRO A 298 5.33 5.51 31.75
N ILE A 299 6.07 5.15 32.80
CA ILE A 299 7.54 5.30 32.86
C ILE A 299 8.19 4.31 31.90
N SER A 300 7.74 3.05 31.91
CA SER A 300 8.23 2.02 31.00
C SER A 300 7.95 2.38 29.53
N ILE A 301 6.77 2.94 29.24
CA ILE A 301 6.42 3.45 27.90
C ILE A 301 7.36 4.58 27.47
N LYS A 302 7.62 5.55 28.35
CA LYS A 302 8.52 6.67 28.08
C LYS A 302 9.94 6.17 27.78
N LEU A 303 10.48 5.29 28.62
CA LEU A 303 11.80 4.69 28.42
C LEU A 303 11.86 3.89 27.11
N PHE A 304 10.82 3.14 26.78
CA PHE A 304 10.72 2.45 25.49
C PHE A 304 10.83 3.43 24.31
N ALA A 305 10.05 4.52 24.32
CA ALA A 305 10.10 5.55 23.29
C ALA A 305 11.50 6.18 23.16
N GLU A 306 12.09 6.61 24.28
CA GLU A 306 13.44 7.19 24.32
C GLU A 306 14.49 6.23 23.76
N LYS A 307 14.41 4.93 24.09
CA LYS A 307 15.38 3.94 23.63
C LYS A 307 15.20 3.58 22.15
N ILE A 308 13.98 3.57 21.61
CA ILE A 308 13.76 3.41 20.17
C ILE A 308 14.37 4.59 19.40
N VAL A 309 14.06 5.82 19.81
CA VAL A 309 14.55 7.05 19.17
C VAL A 309 16.07 7.22 19.32
N SER A 310 16.63 6.86 20.48
CA SER A 310 18.08 6.89 20.68
C SER A 310 18.81 5.82 19.87
N ASN A 311 18.16 4.69 19.59
CA ASN A 311 18.80 3.60 18.84
C ASN A 311 18.80 3.84 17.33
N CYS A 312 17.81 4.56 16.80
CA CYS A 312 17.69 4.76 15.36
C CYS A 312 18.85 5.59 14.76
N THR A 313 19.52 6.42 15.54
CA THR A 313 20.72 7.14 15.09
C THR A 313 21.93 6.23 14.91
N ASN A 314 21.94 5.06 15.58
CA ASN A 314 22.98 4.05 15.44
C ASN A 314 22.66 3.03 14.33
N GLN A 315 21.39 2.91 13.94
CA GLN A 315 20.93 2.00 12.89
C GLN A 315 21.09 2.66 11.52
N ARG A 316 22.00 2.11 10.70
CA ARG A 316 22.25 2.61 9.34
C ARG A 316 21.53 1.82 8.25
N SER A 317 21.21 0.54 8.49
CA SER A 317 20.58 -0.32 7.50
C SER A 317 19.05 -0.20 7.51
N PRO A 318 18.39 -0.11 6.33
CA PRO A 318 16.93 -0.15 6.22
C PRO A 318 16.31 -1.38 6.91
N ASN A 319 16.97 -2.54 6.81
CA ASN A 319 16.61 -3.79 7.48
C ASN A 319 16.39 -3.61 9.00
N ALA A 320 17.33 -2.97 9.69
CA ALA A 320 17.24 -2.77 11.15
C ALA A 320 16.15 -1.77 11.52
N ILE A 321 15.94 -0.74 10.71
CA ILE A 321 14.93 0.29 10.94
C ILE A 321 13.52 -0.28 10.74
N PHE A 322 13.28 -1.07 9.68
CA PHE A 322 12.01 -1.76 9.48
C PHE A 322 11.75 -2.82 10.55
N ALA A 323 12.75 -3.59 10.96
CA ALA A 323 12.60 -4.55 12.06
C ALA A 323 12.20 -3.85 13.37
N SER A 324 12.84 -2.73 13.70
CA SER A 324 12.49 -1.92 14.87
C SER A 324 11.09 -1.32 14.76
N SER A 325 10.70 -0.86 13.57
CA SER A 325 9.36 -0.33 13.30
C SER A 325 8.28 -1.40 13.46
N ARG A 326 8.56 -2.65 13.06
CA ARG A 326 7.65 -3.79 13.28
C ARG A 326 7.46 -4.10 14.75
N VAL A 327 8.54 -4.08 15.54
CA VAL A 327 8.45 -4.22 17.01
C VAL A 327 7.59 -3.11 17.60
N VAL A 328 7.78 -1.86 17.17
CA VAL A 328 6.94 -0.74 17.61
C VAL A 328 5.47 -0.98 17.26
N VAL A 329 5.13 -1.35 16.03
CA VAL A 329 3.74 -1.61 15.62
C VAL A 329 3.11 -2.74 16.44
N LEU A 330 3.86 -3.82 16.71
CA LEU A 330 3.40 -4.91 17.57
C LEU A 330 3.11 -4.44 19.00
N VAL A 331 4.07 -3.76 19.64
CA VAL A 331 3.93 -3.26 21.02
C VAL A 331 2.77 -2.26 21.13
N THR A 332 2.69 -1.31 20.21
CA THR A 332 1.69 -0.23 20.24
C THR A 332 0.29 -0.71 19.90
N SER A 333 0.14 -1.81 19.15
CA SER A 333 -1.16 -2.45 18.92
C SER A 333 -1.82 -2.95 20.22
N LYS A 334 -1.02 -3.28 21.23
CA LYS A 334 -1.48 -3.72 22.56
C LYS A 334 -1.46 -2.60 23.60
N ILE A 335 -0.57 -1.63 23.43
CA ILE A 335 -0.41 -0.48 24.33
C ILE A 335 -0.48 0.82 23.50
N PRO A 336 -1.69 1.29 23.14
CA PRO A 336 -1.87 2.40 22.20
C PRO A 336 -1.17 3.71 22.62
N LEU A 337 -1.15 4.02 23.93
CA LEU A 337 -0.47 5.19 24.48
C LEU A 337 1.02 5.24 24.10
N ALA A 338 1.66 4.09 23.90
CA ALA A 338 3.07 4.04 23.53
C ALA A 338 3.35 4.64 22.14
N MET A 339 2.37 4.63 21.22
CA MET A 339 2.55 5.28 19.92
C MET A 339 2.60 6.80 20.08
N ASP A 340 1.67 7.38 20.84
CA ASP A 340 1.63 8.84 21.04
C ASP A 340 2.89 9.35 21.75
N ILE A 341 3.39 8.62 22.74
CA ILE A 341 4.64 8.97 23.44
C ILE A 341 5.86 8.82 22.52
N LEU A 342 5.92 7.78 21.68
CA LEU A 342 7.00 7.62 20.71
C LEU A 342 7.02 8.77 19.70
N VAL A 343 5.85 9.14 19.16
CA VAL A 343 5.75 10.26 18.21
C VAL A 343 6.03 11.59 18.92
N ALA A 344 5.63 11.76 20.19
CA ALA A 344 6.00 12.93 20.98
C ALA A 344 7.53 13.07 21.13
N GLU A 345 8.21 11.96 21.44
CA GLU A 345 9.68 11.94 21.55
C GLU A 345 10.35 12.26 20.21
N LEU A 346 9.84 11.72 19.09
CA LEU A 346 10.30 12.06 17.74
C LEU A 346 10.11 13.55 17.41
N ASN A 347 8.94 14.11 17.73
CA ASN A 347 8.65 15.54 17.54
C ASN A 347 9.62 16.43 18.32
N ARG A 348 9.95 16.02 19.56
CA ARG A 348 10.87 16.74 20.44
C ARG A 348 12.30 16.77 19.89
N VAL A 349 12.79 15.65 19.35
CA VAL A 349 14.17 15.57 18.83
C VAL A 349 14.31 15.99 17.37
N CYS A 350 13.20 16.06 16.61
CA CYS A 350 13.17 16.38 15.20
C CYS A 350 11.88 17.11 14.81
N ILE A 351 11.96 18.45 14.67
CA ILE A 351 10.82 19.30 14.33
C ILE A 351 10.17 18.97 12.96
N TYR A 352 10.89 18.27 12.07
CA TYR A 352 10.40 17.91 10.74
C TYR A 352 9.44 16.71 10.76
N THR A 353 9.39 15.96 11.86
CA THR A 353 8.34 14.95 12.06
C THR A 353 6.96 15.60 12.31
N VAL A 354 6.92 16.89 12.67
CA VAL A 354 5.71 17.72 12.86
C VAL A 354 5.25 18.47 11.60
N PRO A 355 5.94 18.36 10.46
CA PRO A 355 6.25 19.47 9.53
C PRO A 355 6.23 20.86 10.16
N LYS A 356 7.34 21.24 10.79
CA LYS A 356 7.55 22.58 11.33
C LYS A 356 8.86 23.18 10.83
N HIS A 357 8.84 24.46 10.48
CA HIS A 357 10.01 25.25 10.14
C HIS A 357 10.08 26.48 11.03
N ILE A 358 11.26 26.74 11.58
CA ILE A 358 11.53 27.92 12.41
C ILE A 358 12.53 28.78 11.64
N SER A 359 12.15 30.02 11.36
CA SER A 359 13.02 31.00 10.72
C SER A 359 13.91 31.66 11.77
N TYR A 360 15.20 31.83 11.48
CA TYR A 360 16.09 32.60 12.33
C TYR A 360 15.70 34.08 12.33
N SER A 361 15.56 34.67 13.50
CA SER A 361 15.61 36.12 13.70
C SER A 361 16.38 36.42 14.99
N LYS A 362 17.15 37.52 14.98
CA LYS A 362 17.99 37.89 16.13
C LYS A 362 17.14 38.27 17.34
N GLU A 363 15.96 38.84 17.08
CA GLU A 363 15.00 39.26 18.10
C GLU A 363 14.36 38.08 18.83
N ALA A 364 14.22 36.93 18.16
CA ALA A 364 13.54 35.76 18.73
C ALA A 364 14.47 34.83 19.51
N PHE A 365 15.73 34.69 19.09
CA PHE A 365 16.66 33.71 19.66
C PHE A 365 17.85 34.33 20.39
N GLY A 366 18.13 35.62 20.21
CA GLY A 366 19.31 36.28 20.79
C GLY A 366 20.62 35.85 20.13
N THR A 367 20.97 34.56 20.22
CA THR A 367 22.15 33.96 19.60
C THR A 367 21.79 32.99 18.47
N ARG A 368 22.75 32.67 17.58
CA ARG A 368 22.57 31.60 16.60
C ARG A 368 22.52 30.22 17.24
N ASP A 369 23.22 30.04 18.36
CA ASP A 369 23.29 28.76 19.04
C ASP A 369 21.95 28.39 19.65
N ASP A 370 21.24 29.36 20.23
CA ASP A 370 19.87 29.18 20.73
C ASP A 370 18.89 28.82 19.61
N TYR A 371 19.06 29.42 18.43
CA TYR A 371 18.31 29.03 17.24
C TYR A 371 18.63 27.59 16.80
N PHE A 372 19.91 27.21 16.77
CA PHE A 372 20.30 25.85 16.42
C PHE A 372 19.72 24.83 17.39
N LYS A 373 19.75 25.11 18.70
CA LYS A 373 19.08 24.29 19.72
C LYS A 373 17.57 24.21 19.47
N ALA A 374 16.92 25.31 19.11
CA ALA A 374 15.48 25.36 18.82
C ALA A 374 15.06 24.53 17.59
N ILE A 375 15.92 24.40 16.57
CA ILE A 375 15.65 23.52 15.42
C ILE A 375 16.11 22.07 15.65
N GLY A 376 16.72 21.79 16.80
CA GLY A 376 17.03 20.45 17.27
C GLY A 376 18.50 20.07 17.25
N TYR A 377 19.44 21.01 17.07
CA TYR A 377 20.87 20.73 17.25
C TYR A 377 21.17 20.31 18.68
N LYS A 378 22.04 19.31 18.83
CA LYS A 378 22.54 18.83 20.11
C LYS A 378 23.79 19.60 20.51
N GLU A 379 23.90 19.78 21.81
CA GLU A 379 25.12 20.24 22.46
C GLU A 379 25.79 19.02 23.09
N VAL A 380 27.03 18.76 22.69
CA VAL A 380 27.87 17.67 23.19
C VAL A 380 29.09 18.32 23.83
N ASP A 381 29.30 18.07 25.12
CA ASP A 381 30.42 18.62 25.90
C ASP A 381 30.56 20.15 25.82
N GLY A 382 29.42 20.86 25.83
CA GLY A 382 29.37 22.33 25.78
C GLY A 382 29.63 22.92 24.38
N LYS A 383 29.70 22.08 23.34
CA LYS A 383 29.84 22.51 21.95
C LYS A 383 28.67 22.00 21.11
N LEU A 384 28.15 22.86 20.24
CA LEU A 384 27.14 22.42 19.27
C LEU A 384 27.72 21.40 18.28
N GLU A 385 26.92 20.39 17.96
CA GLU A 385 27.28 19.37 16.98
C GLU A 385 27.52 19.98 15.59
N GLY A 386 28.32 19.29 14.78
CA GLY A 386 28.62 19.72 13.43
C GLY A 386 27.41 19.67 12.48
N LEU A 387 27.47 20.39 11.37
CA LEU A 387 26.44 20.32 10.33
C LEU A 387 26.24 18.88 9.83
N ASP A 388 27.31 18.15 9.53
CA ASP A 388 27.23 16.77 9.03
C ASP A 388 26.56 15.82 10.03
N GLU A 389 26.94 15.89 11.31
CA GLU A 389 26.36 15.09 12.41
C GLU A 389 24.85 15.38 12.57
N TYR A 390 24.47 16.65 12.51
CA TYR A 390 23.07 17.06 12.55
C TYR A 390 22.28 16.49 11.36
N LEU A 391 22.82 16.56 10.14
CA LEU A 391 22.13 16.08 8.94
C LEU A 391 21.97 14.55 8.95
N GLU A 392 22.98 13.81 9.41
CA GLU A 392 22.89 12.36 9.58
C GLU A 392 21.80 11.99 10.60
N ARG A 393 21.79 12.66 11.75
CA ARG A 393 20.81 12.43 12.80
C ARG A 393 19.39 12.76 12.36
N LEU A 394 19.20 13.89 11.67
CA LEU A 394 17.92 14.28 11.06
C LEU A 394 17.44 13.22 10.06
N SER A 395 18.34 12.74 9.19
CA SER A 395 18.03 11.67 8.24
C SER A 395 17.59 10.40 8.96
N SER A 396 18.30 9.97 10.00
CA SER A 396 17.94 8.79 10.80
C SER A 396 16.56 8.89 11.44
N TYR A 397 16.20 10.04 12.03
CA TYR A 397 14.87 10.23 12.60
C TYR A 397 13.78 10.18 11.52
N MET A 398 14.02 10.80 10.38
CA MET A 398 13.05 10.81 9.28
C MET A 398 12.92 9.45 8.60
N LYS A 399 13.99 8.65 8.56
CA LYS A 399 13.93 7.26 8.11
C LYS A 399 13.12 6.39 9.07
N LEU A 400 13.33 6.52 10.38
CA LEU A 400 12.50 5.83 11.37
C LEU A 400 11.03 6.26 11.23
N TYR A 401 10.76 7.56 11.10
CA TYR A 401 9.39 8.08 10.93
C TYR A 401 8.73 7.53 9.65
N GLY A 402 9.43 7.52 8.52
CA GLY A 402 8.93 6.93 7.27
C GLY A 402 8.70 5.42 7.37
N ALA A 403 9.61 4.69 8.02
CA ALA A 403 9.46 3.25 8.25
C ALA A 403 8.25 2.94 9.14
N LEU A 404 8.04 3.70 10.21
CA LEU A 404 6.86 3.57 11.08
C LEU A 404 5.56 3.78 10.31
N VAL A 405 5.52 4.79 9.43
CA VAL A 405 4.36 5.07 8.57
C VAL A 405 4.06 3.92 7.60
N GLN A 406 5.10 3.35 6.99
CA GLN A 406 4.94 2.30 5.98
C GLN A 406 4.70 0.91 6.56
N THR A 407 5.15 0.64 7.78
CA THR A 407 5.14 -0.72 8.32
C THR A 407 3.72 -1.21 8.57
N GLU A 408 3.38 -2.33 7.92
CA GLU A 408 2.15 -3.08 8.17
C GLU A 408 2.51 -4.47 8.73
N VAL A 409 1.76 -4.90 9.75
CA VAL A 409 1.91 -6.21 10.39
C VAL A 409 0.55 -6.89 10.40
N GLY A 410 0.46 -8.08 9.80
CA GLY A 410 -0.81 -8.82 9.69
C GLY A 410 -1.49 -9.01 11.05
N GLY A 411 -2.78 -8.69 11.12
CA GLY A 411 -3.57 -8.78 12.36
C GLY A 411 -3.38 -7.64 13.37
N CYS A 412 -2.54 -6.64 13.06
CA CYS A 412 -2.33 -5.46 13.92
C CYS A 412 -2.66 -4.17 13.16
N GLN A 413 -3.42 -3.27 13.78
CA GLN A 413 -3.63 -1.92 13.23
C GLN A 413 -2.43 -1.03 13.55
N ASN A 414 -1.81 -0.43 12.52
CA ASN A 414 -0.80 0.60 12.72
C ASN A 414 -1.48 1.95 13.06
N LEU A 415 -1.27 2.42 14.29
CA LEU A 415 -1.84 3.67 14.81
C LEU A 415 -1.22 4.93 14.18
N HIS A 416 -0.06 4.82 13.53
CA HIS A 416 0.62 5.92 12.85
C HIS A 416 1.01 5.54 11.41
N GLY A 417 0.08 4.90 10.69
CA GLY A 417 0.30 4.35 9.34
C GLY A 417 0.12 5.35 8.18
N MET A 418 -0.24 4.84 7.00
CA MET A 418 -0.29 5.59 5.72
C MET A 418 -1.12 6.88 5.73
N LYS A 419 -2.20 6.96 6.54
CA LYS A 419 -3.04 8.16 6.64
C LYS A 419 -2.28 9.34 7.26
N GLU A 420 -1.51 9.06 8.32
CA GLU A 420 -0.68 10.05 9.00
C GLU A 420 0.48 10.48 8.10
N GLY A 421 1.08 9.55 7.36
CA GLY A 421 2.13 9.88 6.40
C GLY A 421 1.66 10.74 5.22
N TRP A 422 0.45 10.48 4.70
CA TRP A 422 -0.14 11.34 3.65
C TRP A 422 -0.46 12.74 4.19
N SER A 423 -1.02 12.82 5.39
CA SER A 423 -1.29 14.08 6.07
C SER A 423 0.00 14.86 6.34
N TRP A 424 1.07 14.16 6.74
CA TRP A 424 2.41 14.72 6.91
C TRP A 424 2.93 15.32 5.60
N LEU A 425 2.88 14.57 4.48
CA LEU A 425 3.32 15.06 3.16
C LEU A 425 2.54 16.31 2.73
N ALA A 426 1.21 16.29 2.88
CA ALA A 426 0.37 17.42 2.51
C ALA A 426 0.71 18.68 3.33
N ARG A 427 0.83 18.54 4.67
CA ARG A 427 1.21 19.67 5.55
C ARG A 427 2.61 20.18 5.23
N PHE A 428 3.55 19.26 4.98
CA PHE A 428 4.93 19.57 4.65
C PHE A 428 4.99 20.40 3.36
N LEU A 429 4.44 19.91 2.25
CA LEU A 429 4.55 20.58 0.96
C LEU A 429 3.76 21.89 0.88
N ASN A 430 2.67 22.04 1.64
CA ASN A 430 1.86 23.25 1.62
C ASN A 430 2.43 24.40 2.46
N THR A 431 3.28 24.11 3.45
CA THR A 431 3.67 25.13 4.46
C THR A 431 5.18 25.30 4.64
N ILE A 432 5.97 24.26 4.37
CA ILE A 432 7.39 24.22 4.70
C ILE A 432 8.23 24.71 3.52
N PRO A 433 9.11 25.71 3.72
CA PRO A 433 9.95 26.23 2.64
C PRO A 433 11.00 25.21 2.23
N SER A 434 11.40 25.26 0.96
CA SER A 434 12.46 24.41 0.41
C SER A 434 13.85 24.90 0.84
N ASN A 435 14.57 24.07 1.59
CA ASN A 435 15.96 24.27 2.00
C ASN A 435 16.67 22.92 2.23
N LEU A 436 17.97 22.95 2.54
CA LEU A 436 18.80 21.76 2.77
C LEU A 436 18.17 20.78 3.79
N PHE A 437 17.76 21.27 4.96
CA PHE A 437 17.26 20.41 6.05
C PHE A 437 15.93 19.76 5.68
N THR A 438 15.03 20.54 5.10
CA THR A 438 13.73 20.06 4.64
C THR A 438 13.87 19.09 3.47
N ALA A 439 14.86 19.29 2.58
CA ALA A 439 15.13 18.36 1.50
C ALA A 439 15.63 17.01 2.02
N ILE A 440 16.53 17.00 3.00
CA ILE A 440 17.00 15.74 3.62
C ILE A 440 15.85 15.04 4.36
N ALA A 441 14.99 15.80 5.05
CA ALA A 441 13.83 15.24 5.72
C ALA A 441 12.86 14.56 4.72
N LEU A 442 12.56 15.24 3.61
CA LEU A 442 11.68 14.74 2.57
C LEU A 442 12.29 13.52 1.85
N ASP A 443 13.57 13.59 1.46
CA ASP A 443 14.30 12.50 0.83
C ASP A 443 14.31 11.25 1.72
N SER A 444 14.67 11.42 2.99
CA SER A 444 14.69 10.33 3.99
C SER A 444 13.32 9.70 4.21
N PHE A 445 12.25 10.51 4.22
CA PHE A 445 10.88 10.02 4.33
C PHE A 445 10.47 9.22 3.10
N LEU A 446 10.72 9.74 1.89
CA LEU A 446 10.34 9.10 0.64
C LEU A 446 11.05 7.76 0.42
N VAL A 447 12.34 7.67 0.73
CA VAL A 447 13.11 6.42 0.62
C VAL A 447 12.49 5.30 1.45
N MET A 448 11.94 5.62 2.63
CA MET A 448 11.37 4.61 3.52
C MET A 448 9.87 4.37 3.31
N ALA A 449 9.09 5.41 3.00
CA ALA A 449 7.63 5.35 2.95
C ALA A 449 7.02 5.42 1.54
N GLY A 450 7.81 5.81 0.53
CA GLY A 450 7.28 6.14 -0.79
C GLY A 450 6.70 4.95 -1.55
N TYR A 451 7.22 3.74 -1.32
CA TYR A 451 6.64 2.51 -1.86
C TYR A 451 5.23 2.27 -1.34
N GLY A 452 5.05 2.35 -0.02
CA GLY A 452 3.76 2.23 0.63
C GLY A 452 2.76 3.30 0.17
N MET A 453 3.23 4.55 0.04
CA MET A 453 2.44 5.65 -0.50
C MET A 453 1.97 5.38 -1.94
N TYR A 454 2.87 4.89 -2.80
CA TYR A 454 2.51 4.53 -4.17
C TYR A 454 1.51 3.38 -4.19
N CYS A 455 1.74 2.31 -3.42
CA CYS A 455 0.82 1.18 -3.35
C CYS A 455 -0.59 1.59 -2.91
N ARG A 456 -0.70 2.52 -1.95
CA ARG A 456 -1.98 2.95 -1.37
C ARG A 456 -2.72 4.02 -2.18
N TYR A 457 -2.00 5.00 -2.73
CA TYR A 457 -2.57 6.20 -3.36
C TYR A 457 -2.30 6.30 -4.87
N ARG A 458 -1.43 5.45 -5.42
CA ARG A 458 -1.16 5.28 -6.87
C ARG A 458 -0.93 6.62 -7.57
N ASN A 459 -1.76 6.96 -8.54
CA ASN A 459 -1.64 8.17 -9.37
C ASN A 459 -1.69 9.47 -8.54
N GLN A 460 -2.36 9.49 -7.39
CA GLN A 460 -2.35 10.69 -6.54
C GLN A 460 -0.96 10.95 -5.93
N PHE A 461 -0.24 9.88 -5.59
CA PHE A 461 1.13 10.01 -5.11
C PHE A 461 2.07 10.45 -6.24
N GLU A 462 1.90 9.91 -7.47
CA GLU A 462 2.69 10.37 -8.63
C GLU A 462 2.46 11.86 -8.95
N LYS A 463 1.22 12.35 -8.84
CA LYS A 463 0.91 13.79 -8.94
C LYS A 463 1.66 14.61 -7.88
N LEU A 464 1.69 14.11 -6.64
CA LEU A 464 2.39 14.76 -5.54
C LEU A 464 3.92 14.76 -5.77
N LEU A 465 4.49 13.68 -6.29
CA LEU A 465 5.90 13.63 -6.70
C LEU A 465 6.21 14.60 -7.85
N SER A 466 5.28 14.80 -8.78
CA SER A 466 5.42 15.82 -9.83
C SER A 466 5.48 17.24 -9.25
N VAL A 467 4.63 17.55 -8.26
CA VAL A 467 4.70 18.81 -7.49
C VAL A 467 6.04 18.94 -6.76
N ILE A 468 6.52 17.87 -6.11
CA ILE A 468 7.83 17.88 -5.46
C ILE A 468 8.94 18.21 -6.47
N GLY A 469 8.98 17.52 -7.61
CA GLY A 469 10.00 17.76 -8.63
C GLY A 469 9.95 19.16 -9.23
N ARG A 470 8.74 19.63 -9.57
CA ARG A 470 8.54 20.93 -10.24
C ARG A 470 8.72 22.12 -9.30
N ASP A 471 8.15 22.05 -8.10
CA ASP A 471 8.00 23.21 -7.23
C ASP A 471 9.03 23.16 -6.07
N PHE A 472 9.14 22.03 -5.36
CA PHE A 472 10.02 21.93 -4.19
C PHE A 472 11.50 21.79 -4.56
N VAL A 473 11.84 20.84 -5.44
CA VAL A 473 13.23 20.53 -5.84
C VAL A 473 13.83 21.69 -6.65
N ASN A 474 13.05 22.35 -7.49
CA ASN A 474 13.54 23.50 -8.26
C ASN A 474 13.71 24.76 -7.40
N ALA A 475 12.90 24.92 -6.35
CA ALA A 475 13.07 25.99 -5.37
C ALA A 475 14.30 25.80 -4.46
N LEU A 476 14.97 24.64 -4.47
CA LEU A 476 16.24 24.46 -3.75
C LEU A 476 17.32 25.33 -4.39
N GLN A 477 17.62 26.43 -3.70
CA GLN A 477 18.69 27.35 -4.04
C GLN A 477 20.02 26.86 -3.46
N GLU A 478 21.04 26.88 -4.31
CA GLU A 478 22.43 26.74 -3.88
C GLU A 478 22.84 28.07 -3.23
N GLY A 479 23.26 28.01 -1.96
CA GLY A 479 23.57 29.21 -1.17
C GLY A 479 24.30 28.88 0.13
N GLY A 480 25.17 29.81 0.55
CA GLY A 480 26.10 29.63 1.68
C GLY A 480 27.49 29.20 1.22
N GLY A 481 28.30 28.70 2.16
CA GLY A 481 29.65 28.20 1.85
C GLY A 481 29.64 26.97 0.95
N GLU A 482 30.75 26.73 0.24
CA GLU A 482 30.91 25.66 -0.76
C GLU A 482 30.45 24.27 -0.27
N SER A 483 30.81 23.90 0.96
CA SER A 483 30.38 22.64 1.61
C SER A 483 28.86 22.51 1.74
N ARG A 484 28.15 23.61 2.03
CA ARG A 484 26.68 23.61 2.14
C ARG A 484 26.04 23.50 0.76
N SER A 485 26.60 24.19 -0.24
CA SER A 485 26.14 24.11 -1.63
C SER A 485 26.24 22.68 -2.16
N ALA A 486 27.40 22.02 -1.98
CA ALA A 486 27.60 20.63 -2.40
C ALA A 486 26.58 19.66 -1.78
N LYS A 487 26.23 19.84 -0.50
CA LYS A 487 25.19 19.06 0.18
C LYS A 487 23.80 19.30 -0.41
N VAL A 488 23.47 20.55 -0.76
CA VAL A 488 22.20 20.90 -1.45
C VAL A 488 22.13 20.22 -2.82
N SER A 489 23.20 20.31 -3.63
CA SER A 489 23.24 19.67 -4.94
C SER A 489 23.12 18.14 -4.83
N LYS A 490 23.76 17.52 -3.82
CA LYS A 490 23.64 16.07 -3.56
C LYS A 490 22.21 15.64 -3.26
N VAL A 491 21.51 16.30 -2.32
CA VAL A 491 20.13 15.92 -1.98
C VAL A 491 19.15 16.26 -3.12
N LYS A 492 19.39 17.37 -3.84
CA LYS A 492 18.63 17.73 -5.04
C LYS A 492 18.72 16.64 -6.12
N MET A 493 19.93 16.12 -6.35
CA MET A 493 20.16 15.01 -7.27
C MET A 493 19.49 13.71 -6.78
N SER A 494 19.59 13.41 -5.48
CA SER A 494 18.92 12.24 -4.88
C SER A 494 17.41 12.25 -5.12
N LEU A 495 16.75 13.37 -4.81
CA LEU A 495 15.31 13.54 -5.02
C LEU A 495 14.91 13.42 -6.49
N ARG A 496 15.67 14.03 -7.42
CA ARG A 496 15.42 13.89 -8.86
C ARG A 496 15.55 12.43 -9.31
N ASN A 497 16.66 11.79 -8.96
CA ASN A 497 16.89 10.39 -9.30
C ASN A 497 15.77 9.50 -8.73
N TYR A 498 15.35 9.71 -7.49
CA TYR A 498 14.26 8.97 -6.86
C TYR A 498 12.95 9.06 -7.66
N ILE A 499 12.59 10.27 -8.11
CA ILE A 499 11.37 10.54 -8.87
C ILE A 499 11.47 10.00 -10.30
N GLU A 500 12.56 10.32 -11.01
CA GLU A 500 12.76 10.01 -12.42
C GLU A 500 12.94 8.50 -12.66
N SER A 501 13.74 7.83 -11.82
CA SER A 501 13.92 6.37 -11.88
C SER A 501 12.78 5.58 -11.24
N LYS A 502 11.73 6.28 -10.78
CA LYS A 502 10.52 5.69 -10.17
C LYS A 502 10.82 4.71 -9.04
N GLN A 503 11.78 5.05 -8.17
CA GLN A 503 12.21 4.15 -7.08
C GLN A 503 11.07 3.79 -6.13
N TYR A 504 10.09 4.68 -5.96
CA TYR A 504 8.85 4.44 -5.21
C TYR A 504 8.00 3.26 -5.75
N LYS A 505 8.29 2.70 -6.92
CA LYS A 505 7.63 1.46 -7.40
C LYS A 505 8.34 0.20 -6.94
N LYS A 506 9.60 0.31 -6.53
CA LYS A 506 10.40 -0.80 -6.02
C LYS A 506 10.19 -0.90 -4.51
N GLU A 507 10.08 -2.12 -4.03
CA GLU A 507 9.99 -2.38 -2.60
C GLU A 507 11.32 -2.00 -1.91
N PRO A 508 11.30 -1.23 -0.82
CA PRO A 508 12.53 -0.83 -0.14
C PRO A 508 13.15 -2.02 0.59
N GLU A 509 14.47 -2.02 0.63
CA GLU A 509 15.25 -3.05 1.30
C GLU A 509 14.80 -3.20 2.77
N GLY A 510 14.59 -4.43 3.21
CA GLY A 510 14.20 -4.75 4.58
C GLY A 510 12.74 -4.61 4.94
N LEU A 511 11.88 -4.27 3.96
CA LEU A 511 10.45 -4.34 4.16
C LEU A 511 10.02 -5.81 4.34
N GLN A 512 10.44 -6.73 3.46
CA GLN A 512 10.24 -8.17 3.67
C GLN A 512 11.20 -8.71 4.75
N LEU A 513 10.68 -9.59 5.60
CA LEU A 513 11.48 -10.25 6.62
C LEU A 513 12.17 -11.49 6.04
N ARG A 514 13.36 -11.81 6.54
CA ARG A 514 14.04 -13.07 6.22
C ARG A 514 13.37 -14.20 7.00
N ASP A 515 12.95 -15.25 6.29
CA ASP A 515 12.60 -16.53 6.91
C ASP A 515 13.87 -17.31 7.25
N ARG A 516 13.83 -18.11 8.33
CA ARG A 516 14.99 -18.87 8.83
C ARG A 516 15.68 -19.73 7.76
N LEU A 517 14.94 -20.15 6.73
CA LEU A 517 15.44 -20.99 5.63
C LEU A 517 16.48 -20.30 4.73
N ASP A 518 16.60 -18.97 4.78
CA ASP A 518 17.57 -18.21 3.98
C ASP A 518 18.84 -17.81 4.78
N SER A 519 19.09 -18.45 5.92
CA SER A 519 20.20 -18.09 6.84
C SER A 519 21.38 -19.08 6.79
N ASN A 520 21.90 -19.38 5.61
CA ASN A 520 23.29 -19.84 5.49
C ASN A 520 24.05 -18.76 4.72
N GLU A 521 24.64 -17.81 5.46
CA GLU A 521 25.79 -17.09 4.94
C GLU A 521 26.89 -18.12 4.72
N LEU A 522 27.39 -18.15 3.49
CA LEU A 522 28.50 -18.95 3.02
C LEU A 522 29.74 -18.58 3.84
N GLU A 523 30.07 -19.37 4.86
CA GLU A 523 31.43 -19.49 5.35
C GLU A 523 31.80 -20.98 5.30
N ASP A 524 32.83 -21.24 4.51
CA ASP A 524 33.41 -22.54 4.23
C ASP A 524 33.90 -23.20 5.51
N ASP A 525 33.36 -24.37 5.87
CA ASP A 525 34.15 -25.39 6.58
C ASP A 525 33.56 -26.81 6.41
N GLU A 526 34.30 -27.65 5.69
CA GLU A 526 34.05 -29.08 5.49
C GLU A 526 34.37 -29.87 6.76
N SER A 527 33.41 -30.17 7.64
CA SER A 527 33.54 -31.38 8.50
C SER A 527 32.28 -31.89 9.23
N LEU A 528 31.12 -31.22 9.19
CA LEU A 528 29.94 -31.66 9.97
C LEU A 528 28.90 -32.47 9.17
N GLY A 529 29.37 -33.19 8.15
CA GLY A 529 28.54 -33.96 7.20
C GLY A 529 28.06 -35.35 7.64
N MET A 530 28.25 -35.79 8.90
CA MET A 530 27.92 -37.18 9.27
C MET A 530 26.96 -37.40 10.46
N GLN A 531 26.44 -36.35 11.11
CA GLN A 531 25.51 -36.56 12.25
C GLN A 531 24.06 -36.13 12.03
N CYS A 532 23.73 -35.37 10.97
CA CYS A 532 22.33 -35.02 10.67
C CYS A 532 21.58 -36.09 9.86
N HIS A 533 22.26 -37.10 9.30
CA HIS A 533 21.62 -38.08 8.43
C HIS A 533 20.77 -39.13 9.18
N GLN A 534 20.93 -39.29 10.50
CA GLN A 534 20.21 -40.32 11.27
C GLN A 534 18.94 -39.83 11.99
N LEU A 535 18.72 -38.51 12.10
CA LEU A 535 17.52 -37.95 12.74
C LEU A 535 16.42 -37.51 11.75
N MET A 536 16.75 -37.26 10.49
CA MET A 536 15.75 -36.92 9.46
C MET A 536 15.02 -38.14 8.86
N ASP A 537 15.61 -39.34 8.93
CA ASP A 537 14.96 -40.57 8.42
C ASP A 537 13.75 -41.01 9.26
N ARG A 538 13.68 -40.62 10.54
CA ARG A 538 12.59 -41.00 11.45
C ARG A 538 11.35 -40.11 11.36
N ALA A 539 11.50 -38.88 10.86
CA ALA A 539 10.39 -37.96 10.63
C ALA A 539 9.78 -38.14 9.22
N GLY A 540 10.60 -38.42 8.20
CA GLY A 540 10.14 -38.66 6.83
C GLY A 540 9.27 -39.91 6.67
N LEU A 541 9.49 -40.96 7.47
CA LEU A 541 8.67 -42.18 7.42
C LEU A 541 7.27 -42.01 8.03
N ALA A 542 7.08 -41.05 8.95
CA ALA A 542 5.77 -40.76 9.54
C ALA A 542 4.90 -39.87 8.62
N GLU A 543 5.51 -38.95 7.87
CA GLU A 543 4.80 -38.13 6.88
C GLU A 543 4.49 -38.90 5.58
N ALA A 544 5.36 -39.82 5.16
CA ALA A 544 5.10 -40.68 3.99
C ALA A 544 3.88 -41.60 4.19
N ALA A 545 3.70 -42.18 5.38
CA ALA A 545 2.56 -43.04 5.69
C ALA A 545 1.21 -42.28 5.71
N VAL A 546 1.22 -41.00 6.12
CA VAL A 546 0.01 -40.14 6.12
C VAL A 546 -0.31 -39.65 4.70
N HIS A 547 0.70 -39.46 3.85
CA HIS A 547 0.52 -39.04 2.46
C HIS A 547 0.03 -40.19 1.55
N GLU A 548 0.52 -41.41 1.78
CA GLU A 548 0.09 -42.62 1.04
C GLU A 548 -1.37 -43.00 1.34
N HIS A 549 -1.83 -42.81 2.58
CA HIS A 549 -3.23 -43.04 2.97
C HIS A 549 -4.20 -41.99 2.40
N ARG A 550 -3.74 -40.75 2.16
CA ARG A 550 -4.55 -39.66 1.57
C ARG A 550 -4.64 -39.76 0.03
N LEU A 551 -3.60 -40.24 -0.64
CA LEU A 551 -3.60 -40.47 -2.10
C LEU A 551 -4.52 -41.64 -2.51
N ASN A 552 -4.64 -42.69 -1.69
CA ASN A 552 -5.51 -43.83 -1.98
C ASN A 552 -7.02 -43.48 -1.92
N ILE A 553 -7.42 -42.42 -1.21
CA ILE A 553 -8.81 -41.96 -1.17
C ILE A 553 -9.18 -41.22 -2.47
N VAL A 554 -8.23 -40.54 -3.12
CA VAL A 554 -8.45 -39.80 -4.37
C VAL A 554 -8.36 -40.69 -5.61
N SER A 555 -7.54 -41.76 -5.56
CA SER A 555 -7.35 -42.67 -6.71
C SER A 555 -8.58 -43.55 -7.03
N ASN A 556 -9.46 -43.82 -6.05
CA ASN A 556 -10.61 -44.71 -6.22
C ASN A 556 -11.93 -44.03 -6.64
N CYS A 557 -11.93 -42.73 -6.96
CA CYS A 557 -13.10 -42.06 -7.54
C CYS A 557 -13.08 -42.10 -9.08
N THR A 558 -13.45 -43.25 -9.67
CA THR A 558 -13.79 -43.31 -11.10
C THR A 558 -15.20 -42.75 -11.29
N ILE A 559 -15.31 -41.51 -11.80
CA ILE A 559 -16.60 -40.88 -12.12
C ILE A 559 -17.09 -41.40 -13.49
N PRO A 560 -18.27 -42.02 -13.60
CA PRO A 560 -18.75 -42.56 -14.86
C PRO A 560 -19.18 -41.45 -15.84
N LYS A 561 -18.91 -41.67 -17.13
CA LYS A 561 -19.31 -40.83 -18.27
C LYS A 561 -20.84 -40.82 -18.41
N ALA A 562 -21.52 -39.91 -17.72
CA ALA A 562 -22.90 -39.54 -18.02
C ALA A 562 -23.21 -38.12 -17.54
N SER A 563 -23.44 -37.21 -18.48
CA SER A 563 -23.64 -35.77 -18.29
C SER A 563 -24.80 -35.39 -17.34
N ASN A 564 -25.63 -36.33 -16.90
CA ASN A 564 -26.83 -36.07 -16.11
C ASN A 564 -26.71 -36.44 -14.61
N ALA A 565 -25.67 -37.16 -14.18
CA ALA A 565 -25.51 -37.58 -12.78
C ALA A 565 -24.74 -36.58 -11.90
N ILE A 566 -24.08 -35.59 -12.50
CA ILE A 566 -23.21 -34.63 -11.80
C ILE A 566 -24.02 -33.68 -10.89
N PHE A 567 -25.28 -33.41 -11.21
CA PHE A 567 -26.08 -32.42 -10.45
C PHE A 567 -26.57 -32.92 -9.08
N ALA A 568 -26.77 -34.22 -8.89
CA ALA A 568 -27.42 -34.75 -7.68
C ALA A 568 -26.45 -35.16 -6.57
N SER A 569 -25.26 -35.67 -6.91
CA SER A 569 -24.28 -36.16 -5.91
C SER A 569 -23.38 -35.07 -5.33
N SER A 570 -23.30 -33.90 -5.97
CA SER A 570 -22.38 -32.84 -5.56
C SER A 570 -22.93 -31.94 -4.44
N ILE A 571 -24.22 -31.95 -4.10
CA ILE A 571 -24.76 -30.95 -3.16
C ILE A 571 -24.36 -31.20 -1.68
N VAL A 572 -23.88 -32.38 -1.31
CA VAL A 572 -23.64 -32.73 0.12
C VAL A 572 -22.16 -32.74 0.54
N ALA A 573 -21.20 -32.79 -0.40
CA ALA A 573 -19.77 -32.98 -0.08
C ALA A 573 -18.84 -31.83 -0.54
N ILE A 574 -19.38 -30.64 -0.84
CA ILE A 574 -18.62 -29.56 -1.47
C ILE A 574 -17.72 -28.73 -0.54
N PRO A 575 -17.99 -28.47 0.77
CA PRO A 575 -17.16 -27.50 1.48
C PRO A 575 -15.74 -27.99 1.82
N LEU A 576 -15.55 -29.27 2.17
CA LEU A 576 -14.26 -29.78 2.64
C LEU A 576 -13.29 -30.22 1.52
N ALA A 577 -13.81 -30.80 0.44
CA ALA A 577 -12.98 -31.21 -0.71
C ALA A 577 -12.48 -29.99 -1.52
N MET A 578 -13.24 -28.87 -1.50
CA MET A 578 -12.90 -27.63 -2.20
C MET A 578 -11.76 -26.85 -1.56
N ASP A 579 -11.68 -26.80 -0.23
CA ASP A 579 -10.55 -26.13 0.45
C ASP A 579 -9.23 -26.87 0.20
N VAL A 580 -9.28 -28.20 0.05
CA VAL A 580 -8.10 -29.04 -0.26
C VAL A 580 -7.67 -28.87 -1.72
N LEU A 581 -8.60 -28.87 -2.68
CA LEU A 581 -8.29 -28.68 -4.11
C LEU A 581 -7.81 -27.25 -4.43
N VAL A 582 -8.38 -26.24 -3.77
CA VAL A 582 -7.96 -24.84 -3.91
C VAL A 582 -6.67 -24.57 -3.14
N ALA A 583 -6.42 -25.24 -2.01
CA ALA A 583 -5.13 -25.22 -1.34
C ALA A 583 -4.05 -25.87 -2.22
N GLU A 584 -4.30 -27.02 -2.84
CA GLU A 584 -3.36 -27.63 -3.80
C GLU A 584 -3.09 -26.73 -5.00
N LEU A 585 -4.12 -26.13 -5.62
CA LEU A 585 -3.95 -25.21 -6.75
C LEU A 585 -3.21 -23.91 -6.38
N LYS A 586 -3.40 -23.41 -5.15
CA LYS A 586 -2.62 -22.27 -4.61
C LYS A 586 -1.22 -22.67 -4.22
N HIS A 587 -1.01 -23.88 -3.70
CA HIS A 587 0.30 -24.39 -3.30
C HIS A 587 1.17 -24.74 -4.52
N LEU A 588 0.57 -25.25 -5.59
CA LEU A 588 1.18 -25.41 -6.91
C LEU A 588 1.60 -24.05 -7.51
N HIS A 589 0.81 -23.00 -7.31
CA HIS A 589 1.15 -21.64 -7.74
C HIS A 589 2.08 -20.87 -6.79
N SER A 590 2.33 -21.35 -5.57
CA SER A 590 3.13 -20.61 -4.57
C SER A 590 4.37 -21.34 -4.07
N SER A 591 4.65 -22.56 -4.52
CA SER A 591 5.86 -23.31 -4.14
C SER A 591 6.93 -23.22 -5.25
N LYS A 592 8.04 -22.53 -4.94
CA LYS A 592 9.33 -22.45 -5.67
C LYS A 592 9.37 -22.00 -7.14
N ALA A 593 8.31 -22.14 -7.95
CA ALA A 593 8.32 -21.79 -9.37
C ALA A 593 8.29 -20.27 -9.66
N HIS A 594 7.78 -19.47 -8.72
CA HIS A 594 7.65 -18.02 -8.92
C HIS A 594 8.99 -17.27 -8.94
N LYS A 595 10.05 -17.83 -8.36
CA LYS A 595 11.41 -17.24 -8.39
C LYS A 595 12.18 -17.53 -9.69
N LEU A 596 11.74 -18.48 -10.53
CA LEU A 596 12.41 -18.87 -11.77
C LEU A 596 11.81 -18.24 -13.04
N PHE A 597 10.58 -17.70 -12.97
CA PHE A 597 9.83 -17.24 -14.15
C PHE A 597 9.37 -15.77 -14.07
N THR A 598 10.24 -14.87 -13.60
CA THR A 598 10.03 -13.42 -13.77
C THR A 598 10.67 -12.91 -15.06
N GLY A 599 9.84 -12.77 -16.09
CA GLY A 599 9.81 -11.60 -16.96
C GLY A 599 10.81 -11.50 -18.11
N ASP A 600 12.11 -11.40 -17.85
CA ASP A 600 13.06 -10.90 -18.87
C ASP A 600 14.31 -11.77 -19.09
N PHE A 601 14.61 -12.72 -18.20
CA PHE A 601 15.82 -13.57 -18.31
C PHE A 601 15.65 -14.83 -19.18
N VAL A 602 14.42 -15.29 -19.38
CA VAL A 602 14.13 -16.53 -20.13
C VAL A 602 14.13 -16.28 -21.65
N ILE A 603 13.93 -15.05 -22.11
CA ILE A 603 13.76 -14.72 -23.53
C ILE A 603 15.09 -14.79 -24.30
N VAL A 604 16.24 -14.61 -23.63
CA VAL A 604 17.57 -14.68 -24.28
C VAL A 604 18.07 -16.13 -24.44
N LEU A 605 17.61 -17.07 -23.61
CA LEU A 605 18.08 -18.47 -23.63
C LEU A 605 17.31 -19.39 -24.58
N ILE A 606 16.23 -18.91 -25.21
CA ILE A 606 15.36 -19.72 -26.09
C ILE A 606 15.92 -19.84 -27.53
N PHE A 607 16.95 -19.08 -27.92
CA PHE A 607 17.39 -18.99 -29.33
C PHE A 607 18.83 -19.44 -29.65
N ASP A 608 19.49 -20.23 -28.80
CA ASP A 608 20.81 -20.81 -29.07
C ASP A 608 20.83 -22.29 -28.65
N ALA A 609 21.44 -23.16 -29.47
CA ALA A 609 21.66 -24.58 -29.21
C ALA A 609 22.39 -24.88 -27.88
N ASN A 610 23.08 -23.89 -27.28
CA ASN A 610 23.67 -23.95 -25.95
C ASN A 610 22.65 -23.74 -24.81
N GLY A 611 21.46 -23.20 -25.08
CA GLY A 611 20.40 -22.95 -24.09
C GLY A 611 19.63 -24.20 -23.65
N ALA A 612 19.54 -25.22 -24.50
CA ALA A 612 18.91 -26.50 -24.15
C ALA A 612 19.72 -27.27 -23.07
N TYR A 613 21.04 -27.10 -23.07
CA TYR A 613 21.94 -27.72 -22.09
C TYR A 613 21.82 -27.07 -20.71
N ILE A 614 21.62 -25.74 -20.66
CA ILE A 614 21.43 -24.99 -19.41
C ILE A 614 20.04 -25.25 -18.82
N LEU A 615 19.00 -25.40 -19.66
CA LEU A 615 17.67 -25.81 -19.20
C LEU A 615 17.67 -27.24 -18.64
N SER A 616 18.44 -28.17 -19.22
CA SER A 616 18.58 -29.53 -18.66
C SER A 616 19.32 -29.54 -17.33
N LEU A 617 20.31 -28.66 -17.15
CA LEU A 617 21.03 -28.48 -15.89
C LEU A 617 20.14 -27.87 -14.79
N LEU A 618 19.34 -26.84 -15.11
CA LEU A 618 18.39 -26.21 -14.18
C LEU A 618 17.25 -27.15 -13.78
N ILE A 619 16.80 -28.01 -14.70
CA ILE A 619 15.82 -29.06 -14.40
C ILE A 619 16.43 -30.11 -13.47
N GLN A 620 17.70 -30.51 -13.67
CA GLN A 620 18.42 -31.42 -12.77
C GLN A 620 18.67 -30.84 -11.36
N GLU A 621 18.82 -29.52 -11.24
CA GLU A 621 19.04 -28.84 -9.96
C GLU A 621 17.73 -28.61 -9.17
N ALA A 622 16.60 -28.41 -9.85
CA ALA A 622 15.31 -28.10 -9.23
C ALA A 622 14.37 -29.31 -9.05
N PHE A 623 14.48 -30.33 -9.91
CA PHE A 623 13.65 -31.54 -9.89
C PHE A 623 14.52 -32.78 -10.13
N ARG A 624 14.37 -33.82 -9.30
CA ARG A 624 15.26 -35.00 -9.38
C ARG A 624 15.10 -35.78 -10.70
N CYS A 625 13.94 -35.69 -11.36
CA CYS A 625 13.73 -36.22 -12.70
C CYS A 625 12.66 -35.42 -13.48
N LYS A 626 12.58 -35.68 -14.79
CA LYS A 626 11.60 -35.07 -15.72
C LYS A 626 10.15 -35.33 -15.30
N ASP A 627 9.91 -36.45 -14.64
CA ASP A 627 8.58 -36.89 -14.25
C ASP A 627 8.02 -36.06 -13.08
N ASP A 628 8.88 -35.63 -12.16
CA ASP A 628 8.50 -34.73 -11.06
C ASP A 628 8.06 -33.35 -11.55
N TYR A 629 8.69 -32.85 -12.63
CA TYR A 629 8.29 -31.60 -13.27
C TYR A 629 6.89 -31.69 -13.90
N PHE A 630 6.61 -32.77 -14.63
CA PHE A 630 5.29 -32.97 -15.26
C PHE A 630 4.18 -33.13 -14.21
N LYS A 631 4.46 -33.84 -13.11
CA LYS A 631 3.55 -33.91 -11.96
C LYS A 631 3.32 -32.53 -11.33
N ALA A 632 4.37 -31.72 -11.18
CA ALA A 632 4.28 -30.37 -10.62
C ALA A 632 3.51 -29.37 -11.50
N ILE A 633 3.38 -29.61 -12.81
CA ILE A 633 2.52 -28.81 -13.70
C ILE A 633 1.15 -29.47 -13.94
N GLY A 634 0.85 -30.55 -13.20
CA GLY A 634 -0.48 -31.14 -13.11
C GLY A 634 -0.72 -32.39 -13.95
N TYR A 635 0.31 -32.99 -14.57
CA TYR A 635 0.15 -34.25 -15.29
C TYR A 635 -0.10 -35.41 -14.33
N LYS A 636 -1.03 -36.28 -14.69
CA LYS A 636 -1.37 -37.49 -13.92
C LYS A 636 -0.42 -38.63 -14.27
N GLU A 637 -0.03 -39.40 -13.26
CA GLU A 637 0.62 -40.69 -13.45
C GLU A 637 -0.43 -41.80 -13.45
N VAL A 638 -0.43 -42.63 -14.48
CA VAL A 638 -1.32 -43.79 -14.65
C VAL A 638 -0.44 -45.00 -14.92
N ASP A 639 -0.53 -46.03 -14.07
CA ASP A 639 0.25 -47.28 -14.19
C ASP A 639 1.77 -47.07 -14.32
N GLY A 640 2.32 -46.12 -13.55
CA GLY A 640 3.76 -45.83 -13.53
C GLY A 640 4.27 -45.07 -14.75
N LYS A 641 3.38 -44.53 -15.59
CA LYS A 641 3.72 -43.65 -16.71
C LYS A 641 2.96 -42.34 -16.61
N ILE A 642 3.64 -41.24 -16.93
CA ILE A 642 3.00 -39.94 -17.03
C ILE A 642 2.09 -39.91 -18.26
N GLU A 643 0.87 -39.42 -18.05
CA GLU A 643 -0.12 -39.26 -19.12
C GLU A 643 0.46 -38.44 -20.29
N SER A 644 -0.03 -38.72 -21.48
CA SER A 644 0.40 -38.01 -22.67
C SER A 644 -0.10 -36.55 -22.68
N LEU A 645 0.56 -35.70 -23.48
CA LEU A 645 0.11 -34.32 -23.71
C LEU A 645 -1.35 -34.26 -24.19
N ASP A 646 -1.78 -35.24 -25.00
CA ASP A 646 -3.13 -35.25 -25.54
C ASP A 646 -4.19 -35.63 -24.48
N GLU A 647 -3.86 -36.56 -23.58
CA GLU A 647 -4.69 -36.90 -22.43
C GLU A 647 -4.78 -35.75 -21.42
N TYR A 648 -3.66 -35.05 -21.17
CA TYR A 648 -3.64 -33.85 -20.33
C TYR A 648 -4.51 -32.74 -20.90
N LEU A 649 -4.38 -32.45 -22.20
CA LEU A 649 -5.18 -31.42 -22.88
C LEU A 649 -6.68 -31.77 -22.89
N GLU A 650 -7.02 -33.05 -23.07
CA GLU A 650 -8.40 -33.51 -22.98
C GLU A 650 -8.94 -33.37 -21.56
N ARG A 651 -8.14 -33.68 -20.53
CA ARG A 651 -8.53 -33.52 -19.11
C ARG A 651 -8.67 -32.04 -18.70
N LEU A 652 -7.76 -31.19 -19.16
CA LEU A 652 -7.82 -29.73 -18.99
C LEU A 652 -9.12 -29.15 -19.56
N SER A 653 -9.48 -29.56 -20.77
CA SER A 653 -10.70 -29.11 -21.45
C SER A 653 -11.98 -29.71 -20.86
N SER A 654 -12.03 -31.03 -20.69
CA SER A 654 -13.26 -31.76 -20.37
C SER A 654 -13.65 -31.69 -18.90
N SER A 655 -12.66 -31.63 -18.00
CA SER A 655 -12.88 -31.83 -16.57
C SER A 655 -12.64 -30.57 -15.75
N TYR A 656 -11.53 -29.86 -15.95
CA TYR A 656 -11.21 -28.71 -15.09
C TYR A 656 -11.92 -27.44 -15.50
N MET A 657 -11.74 -27.00 -16.75
CA MET A 657 -12.19 -25.68 -17.17
C MET A 657 -13.71 -25.62 -17.40
N LYS A 658 -14.32 -26.74 -17.82
CA LYS A 658 -15.78 -26.87 -17.89
C LYS A 658 -16.43 -26.91 -16.50
N LEU A 659 -15.84 -27.63 -15.54
CA LEU A 659 -16.33 -27.64 -14.15
C LEU A 659 -16.21 -26.26 -13.52
N TYR A 660 -15.07 -25.60 -13.71
CA TYR A 660 -14.89 -24.23 -13.22
C TYR A 660 -15.89 -23.26 -13.85
N GLY A 661 -16.12 -23.37 -15.16
CA GLY A 661 -17.14 -22.55 -15.82
C GLY A 661 -18.56 -22.83 -15.32
N ALA A 662 -18.90 -24.09 -15.03
CA ALA A 662 -20.20 -24.47 -14.46
C ALA A 662 -20.40 -23.93 -13.02
N LEU A 663 -19.34 -23.90 -12.21
CA LEU A 663 -19.35 -23.30 -10.87
C LEU A 663 -19.59 -21.79 -10.91
N VAL A 664 -19.02 -21.10 -11.90
CA VAL A 664 -19.26 -19.66 -12.13
C VAL A 664 -20.71 -19.38 -12.54
N GLN A 665 -21.33 -20.34 -13.24
CA GLN A 665 -22.67 -20.23 -13.80
C GLN A 665 -23.80 -20.54 -12.80
N THR A 666 -23.56 -21.39 -11.80
CA THR A 666 -24.60 -21.93 -10.92
C THR A 666 -24.93 -20.99 -9.76
N GLU A 667 -26.15 -20.44 -9.72
CA GLU A 667 -26.66 -19.71 -8.55
C GLU A 667 -27.73 -20.57 -7.86
N VAL A 668 -27.41 -21.15 -6.70
CA VAL A 668 -28.37 -21.89 -5.88
C VAL A 668 -29.14 -20.89 -5.01
N GLY A 669 -30.44 -20.74 -5.26
CA GLY A 669 -31.30 -19.81 -4.54
C GLY A 669 -31.20 -20.00 -3.02
N GLY A 670 -30.76 -18.95 -2.31
CA GLY A 670 -30.60 -18.95 -0.85
C GLY A 670 -29.17 -19.17 -0.32
N CYS A 671 -28.21 -19.57 -1.17
CA CYS A 671 -26.80 -19.75 -0.78
C CYS A 671 -25.88 -18.77 -1.52
N GLN A 672 -24.90 -18.16 -0.83
CA GLN A 672 -23.89 -17.33 -1.49
C GLN A 672 -22.92 -18.20 -2.29
N ASN A 673 -22.96 -18.13 -3.63
CA ASN A 673 -21.92 -18.72 -4.47
C ASN A 673 -20.64 -17.87 -4.38
N LEU A 674 -19.63 -18.40 -3.67
CA LEU A 674 -18.31 -17.81 -3.48
C LEU A 674 -17.50 -17.68 -4.78
N HIS A 675 -17.88 -18.38 -5.85
CA HIS A 675 -17.23 -18.37 -7.16
C HIS A 675 -18.19 -17.97 -8.27
N GLY A 676 -19.24 -17.20 -7.96
CA GLY A 676 -20.22 -16.78 -8.94
C GLY A 676 -19.64 -15.91 -10.05
N ALA A 677 -20.51 -15.38 -10.90
CA ALA A 677 -20.13 -14.59 -12.07
C ALA A 677 -19.11 -13.45 -11.79
N LYS A 678 -19.05 -12.91 -10.56
CA LYS A 678 -18.10 -11.86 -10.16
C LYS A 678 -16.66 -12.36 -10.03
N GLU A 679 -16.45 -13.48 -9.36
CA GLU A 679 -15.14 -14.10 -9.22
C GLU A 679 -14.68 -14.70 -10.55
N GLY A 680 -15.59 -15.28 -11.34
CA GLY A 680 -15.31 -15.73 -12.71
C GLY A 680 -14.89 -14.57 -13.63
N TRP A 681 -15.52 -13.40 -13.50
CA TRP A 681 -15.13 -12.18 -14.23
C TRP A 681 -13.73 -11.71 -13.83
N ALA A 682 -13.42 -11.70 -12.54
CA ALA A 682 -12.10 -11.31 -12.05
C ALA A 682 -11.01 -12.28 -12.49
N TRP A 683 -11.31 -13.58 -12.55
CA TRP A 683 -10.41 -14.59 -13.09
C TRP A 683 -10.18 -14.36 -14.59
N LEU A 684 -11.24 -14.22 -15.39
CA LEU A 684 -11.13 -14.01 -16.84
C LEU A 684 -10.32 -12.75 -17.17
N ALA A 685 -10.54 -11.67 -16.43
CA ALA A 685 -9.78 -10.42 -16.60
C ALA A 685 -8.30 -10.57 -16.24
N ARG A 686 -7.93 -11.38 -15.24
CA ARG A 686 -6.53 -11.68 -14.93
C ARG A 686 -5.94 -12.58 -16.01
N PHE A 687 -6.64 -13.66 -16.35
CA PHE A 687 -6.23 -14.64 -17.34
C PHE A 687 -5.90 -14.01 -18.70
N LEU A 688 -6.73 -13.09 -19.20
CA LEU A 688 -6.46 -12.41 -20.48
C LEU A 688 -5.31 -11.39 -20.41
N ASN A 689 -4.98 -10.86 -19.23
CA ASN A 689 -3.93 -9.86 -19.06
C ASN A 689 -2.55 -10.45 -18.71
N THR A 690 -2.51 -11.63 -18.09
CA THR A 690 -1.26 -12.18 -17.53
C THR A 690 -0.73 -13.41 -18.25
N THR A 691 -1.54 -14.06 -19.09
CA THR A 691 -1.21 -15.37 -19.67
C THR A 691 -0.94 -15.24 -21.18
N PRO A 692 0.19 -15.77 -21.69
CA PRO A 692 0.51 -15.67 -23.11
C PRO A 692 -0.45 -16.53 -23.96
N PRO A 693 -0.77 -16.11 -25.20
CA PRO A 693 -1.70 -16.83 -26.08
C PRO A 693 -1.04 -18.07 -26.70
N ASP A 694 -1.11 -19.19 -25.98
CA ASP A 694 -0.63 -20.51 -26.39
C ASP A 694 -1.77 -21.55 -26.51
N LEU A 695 -1.44 -22.80 -26.89
CA LEU A 695 -2.46 -23.83 -27.13
C LEU A 695 -3.25 -24.20 -25.87
N PHE A 696 -2.59 -24.23 -24.71
CA PHE A 696 -3.20 -24.59 -23.43
C PHE A 696 -4.18 -23.52 -22.97
N THR A 697 -3.76 -22.26 -23.06
CA THR A 697 -4.56 -21.10 -22.68
C THR A 697 -5.76 -20.92 -23.61
N ALA A 698 -5.61 -21.19 -24.91
CA ALA A 698 -6.72 -21.18 -25.86
C ALA A 698 -7.76 -22.27 -25.53
N ILE A 699 -7.31 -23.50 -25.24
CA ILE A 699 -8.21 -24.62 -24.87
C ILE A 699 -8.94 -24.34 -23.55
N ALA A 700 -8.23 -23.76 -22.58
CA ALA A 700 -8.79 -23.38 -21.30
C ALA A 700 -9.85 -22.28 -21.43
N LEU A 701 -9.58 -21.27 -22.26
CA LEU A 701 -10.50 -20.17 -22.54
C LEU A 701 -11.76 -20.66 -23.24
N ASP A 702 -11.63 -21.47 -24.29
CA ASP A 702 -12.75 -22.06 -25.04
C ASP A 702 -13.67 -22.86 -24.09
N SER A 703 -13.07 -23.76 -23.31
CA SER A 703 -13.80 -24.65 -22.39
C SER A 703 -14.50 -23.89 -21.26
N PHE A 704 -13.88 -22.82 -20.75
CA PHE A 704 -14.48 -21.96 -19.72
C PHE A 704 -15.65 -21.13 -20.27
N LEU A 705 -15.48 -20.50 -21.44
CA LEU A 705 -16.51 -19.66 -22.05
C LEU A 705 -17.79 -20.46 -22.35
N VAL A 706 -17.65 -21.68 -22.86
CA VAL A 706 -18.80 -22.57 -23.16
C VAL A 706 -19.72 -22.75 -21.95
N MET A 707 -19.17 -22.84 -20.73
CA MET A 707 -19.96 -23.10 -19.52
C MET A 707 -20.35 -21.83 -18.74
N ALA A 708 -19.45 -20.84 -18.63
CA ALA A 708 -19.67 -19.63 -17.81
C ALA A 708 -20.22 -18.42 -18.59
N GLY A 709 -20.21 -18.46 -19.92
CA GLY A 709 -20.51 -17.29 -20.75
C GLY A 709 -21.92 -16.75 -20.58
N TYR A 710 -22.92 -17.61 -20.35
CA TYR A 710 -24.31 -17.20 -20.15
C TYR A 710 -24.53 -16.37 -18.87
N GLY A 711 -23.88 -16.76 -17.77
CA GLY A 711 -23.97 -16.12 -16.46
C GLY A 711 -23.17 -14.84 -16.43
N MET A 712 -21.99 -14.83 -17.06
CA MET A 712 -21.21 -13.61 -17.27
C MET A 712 -21.98 -12.61 -18.14
N TYR A 713 -22.62 -13.06 -19.23
CA TYR A 713 -23.46 -12.20 -20.05
C TYR A 713 -24.66 -11.67 -19.28
N SER A 714 -25.38 -12.52 -18.55
CA SER A 714 -26.57 -12.14 -17.79
C SER A 714 -26.28 -11.05 -16.76
N ARG A 715 -25.09 -11.08 -16.13
CA ARG A 715 -24.70 -10.14 -15.08
C ARG A 715 -23.97 -8.90 -15.58
N TYR A 716 -23.10 -9.02 -16.58
CA TYR A 716 -22.22 -7.94 -17.05
C TYR A 716 -22.57 -7.37 -18.43
N LYS A 717 -23.52 -8.00 -19.15
CA LYS A 717 -24.10 -7.58 -20.45
C LYS A 717 -23.07 -6.89 -21.37
N ASN A 718 -23.18 -5.57 -21.51
CA ASN A 718 -22.39 -4.74 -22.42
C ASN A 718 -20.87 -4.85 -22.18
N GLN A 719 -20.44 -5.07 -20.93
CA GLN A 719 -19.02 -5.22 -20.61
C GLN A 719 -18.47 -6.55 -21.14
N PHE A 720 -19.27 -7.62 -21.07
CA PHE A 720 -18.87 -8.94 -21.58
C PHE A 720 -18.82 -8.95 -23.11
N GLU A 721 -19.80 -8.35 -23.78
CA GLU A 721 -19.79 -8.22 -25.25
C GLU A 721 -18.59 -7.39 -25.73
N LYS A 722 -18.25 -6.30 -25.02
CA LYS A 722 -17.05 -5.52 -25.31
C LYS A 722 -15.77 -6.35 -25.13
N LEU A 723 -15.69 -7.16 -24.06
CA LEU A 723 -14.57 -8.08 -23.84
C LEU A 723 -14.42 -9.11 -24.96
N LEU A 724 -15.51 -9.76 -25.36
CA LEU A 724 -15.49 -10.75 -26.45
C LEU A 724 -15.10 -10.12 -27.79
N SER A 725 -15.50 -8.87 -28.06
CA SER A 725 -15.07 -8.15 -29.26
C SER A 725 -13.57 -7.89 -29.30
N MET A 726 -12.93 -7.65 -28.14
CA MET A 726 -11.47 -7.49 -28.05
C MET A 726 -10.73 -8.82 -28.27
N ILE A 727 -11.33 -9.94 -27.86
CA ILE A 727 -10.81 -11.29 -28.11
C ILE A 727 -10.94 -11.64 -29.61
N GLY A 728 -12.05 -11.29 -30.25
CA GLY A 728 -12.31 -11.53 -31.68
C GLY A 728 -11.56 -10.62 -32.65
N LEU A 729 -11.03 -9.47 -32.19
CA LEU A 729 -10.29 -8.49 -33.02
C LEU A 729 -8.76 -8.72 -33.06
N GLN A 730 -8.23 -9.71 -32.36
CA GLN A 730 -6.82 -10.10 -32.49
C GLN A 730 -6.58 -10.93 -33.77
N GLU A 731 -6.82 -10.32 -34.94
CA GLU A 731 -6.21 -10.78 -36.19
C GLU A 731 -4.83 -10.14 -36.30
N GLY A 732 -3.77 -10.95 -36.17
CA GLY A 732 -2.43 -10.46 -36.45
C GLY A 732 -1.29 -11.41 -36.09
N GLY A 733 -0.72 -12.06 -37.11
CA GLY A 733 0.73 -12.20 -37.22
C GLY A 733 1.36 -13.43 -36.60
N GLY A 734 0.98 -14.62 -37.06
CA GLY A 734 1.80 -15.80 -36.85
C GLY A 734 1.14 -17.04 -37.43
N GLU A 735 1.65 -17.54 -38.55
CA GLU A 735 1.35 -18.90 -39.02
C GLU A 735 1.73 -19.89 -37.93
N SER A 736 0.75 -20.28 -37.10
CA SER A 736 0.96 -21.32 -36.09
C SER A 736 0.83 -22.67 -36.78
N ARG A 737 1.95 -23.40 -36.88
CA ARG A 737 2.10 -24.70 -37.58
C ARG A 737 1.27 -25.86 -36.98
N SER A 738 0.41 -25.64 -35.98
CA SER A 738 -0.34 -26.69 -35.27
C SER A 738 -1.84 -26.67 -35.60
N ALA A 739 -2.33 -27.73 -36.25
CA ALA A 739 -3.75 -27.90 -36.60
C ALA A 739 -4.71 -27.80 -35.39
N LYS A 740 -4.23 -28.16 -34.18
CA LYS A 740 -5.01 -28.07 -32.93
C LYS A 740 -5.29 -26.62 -32.53
N MET A 741 -4.30 -25.73 -32.67
CA MET A 741 -4.46 -24.31 -32.36
C MET A 741 -5.47 -23.64 -33.29
N SER A 742 -5.39 -23.94 -34.59
CA SER A 742 -6.35 -23.42 -35.58
C SER A 742 -7.78 -23.87 -35.28
N LYS A 743 -7.97 -25.14 -34.88
CA LYS A 743 -9.29 -25.68 -34.52
C LYS A 743 -9.91 -24.96 -33.31
N VAL A 744 -9.12 -24.70 -32.27
CA VAL A 744 -9.59 -24.03 -31.05
C VAL A 744 -9.90 -22.55 -31.31
N LYS A 745 -9.08 -21.86 -32.10
CA LYS A 745 -9.37 -20.48 -32.53
C LYS A 745 -10.69 -20.38 -33.30
N MET A 746 -10.94 -21.29 -34.24
CA MET A 746 -12.24 -21.35 -34.93
C MET A 746 -13.40 -21.65 -33.99
N SER A 747 -13.21 -22.49 -32.96
CA SER A 747 -14.23 -22.78 -31.95
C SER A 747 -14.63 -21.53 -31.17
N ILE A 748 -13.64 -20.78 -30.66
CA ILE A 748 -13.87 -19.53 -29.92
C ILE A 748 -14.53 -18.48 -30.82
N GLN A 749 -14.07 -18.36 -32.07
CA GLN A 749 -14.65 -17.41 -33.02
C GLN A 749 -16.12 -17.76 -33.33
N ASN A 750 -16.41 -19.03 -33.61
CA ASN A 750 -17.78 -19.50 -33.82
C ASN A 750 -18.66 -19.27 -32.59
N TYR A 751 -18.14 -19.48 -31.39
CA TYR A 751 -18.85 -19.22 -30.13
C TYR A 751 -19.26 -17.75 -29.99
N ILE A 752 -18.34 -16.83 -30.34
CA ILE A 752 -18.57 -15.37 -30.29
C ILE A 752 -19.56 -14.93 -31.37
N GLU A 753 -19.35 -15.34 -32.62
CA GLU A 753 -20.16 -14.91 -33.78
C GLU A 753 -21.59 -15.44 -33.70
N SER A 754 -21.77 -16.70 -33.32
CA SER A 754 -23.10 -17.30 -33.14
C SER A 754 -23.77 -16.91 -31.82
N LYS A 755 -23.13 -16.04 -31.03
CA LYS A 755 -23.62 -15.50 -29.75
C LYS A 755 -24.08 -16.60 -28.78
N GLN A 756 -23.33 -17.70 -28.70
CA GLN A 756 -23.72 -18.85 -27.88
C GLN A 756 -23.82 -18.50 -26.39
N TYR A 757 -23.03 -17.53 -25.92
CA TYR A 757 -23.13 -16.95 -24.58
C TYR A 757 -24.49 -16.30 -24.24
N LYS A 758 -25.40 -16.13 -25.20
CA LYS A 758 -26.77 -15.66 -24.92
C LYS A 758 -27.76 -16.79 -24.72
N LYS A 759 -27.37 -18.02 -25.06
CA LYS A 759 -28.20 -19.22 -24.90
C LYS A 759 -27.90 -19.84 -23.54
N GLU A 760 -28.94 -20.22 -22.84
CA GLU A 760 -28.81 -20.96 -21.58
C GLU A 760 -28.18 -22.33 -21.86
N PRO A 761 -27.13 -22.75 -21.12
CA PRO A 761 -26.50 -24.05 -21.31
C PRO A 761 -27.47 -25.19 -20.96
N GLU A 762 -27.46 -26.26 -21.75
CA GLU A 762 -28.24 -27.46 -21.45
C GLU A 762 -27.84 -28.05 -20.07
N GLY A 763 -28.82 -28.24 -19.20
CA GLY A 763 -28.63 -28.76 -17.84
C GLY A 763 -28.59 -27.71 -16.72
N LEU A 764 -28.73 -26.41 -17.01
CA LEU A 764 -28.76 -25.36 -15.97
C LEU A 764 -30.06 -25.37 -15.15
N GLN A 765 -31.21 -25.74 -15.75
CA GLN A 765 -32.48 -25.89 -15.04
C GLN A 765 -32.66 -27.33 -14.55
N LEU A 766 -32.89 -27.50 -13.24
CA LEU A 766 -33.26 -28.78 -12.64
C LEU A 766 -34.63 -29.22 -13.18
N ARG A 767 -34.70 -30.33 -13.92
CA ARG A 767 -35.98 -30.97 -14.26
C ARG A 767 -36.50 -31.72 -13.04
N TYR A 768 -37.49 -31.17 -12.37
CA TYR A 768 -38.23 -31.88 -11.32
C TYR A 768 -39.01 -33.04 -11.96
N ARG A 769 -38.75 -34.27 -11.51
CA ARG A 769 -39.57 -35.42 -11.85
C ARG A 769 -40.62 -35.56 -10.74
N LEU A 770 -41.83 -35.06 -10.99
CA LEU A 770 -42.96 -35.24 -10.09
C LEU A 770 -43.21 -36.74 -9.91
N ASP A 771 -43.26 -37.21 -8.65
CA ASP A 771 -43.80 -38.53 -8.35
C ASP A 771 -45.34 -38.51 -8.42
N SER A 772 -45.96 -39.69 -8.51
CA SER A 772 -47.41 -39.88 -8.67
C SER A 772 -48.28 -39.35 -7.52
N SER A 773 -47.68 -38.82 -6.45
CA SER A 773 -48.37 -38.25 -5.29
C SER A 773 -48.33 -36.71 -5.25
N GLY A 774 -47.66 -36.06 -6.21
CA GLY A 774 -47.76 -34.61 -6.41
C GLY A 774 -47.10 -33.77 -5.31
N LEU A 775 -46.07 -34.29 -4.65
CA LEU A 775 -45.18 -33.52 -3.78
C LEU A 775 -43.76 -33.45 -4.37
N TYR A 776 -43.14 -32.28 -4.19
CA TYR A 776 -41.91 -31.83 -4.85
C TYR A 776 -40.67 -32.67 -4.58
#